data_AF-A0A7X2CCR1-F1
#
_entry.id   AF-A0A7X2CCR1-F1
#
_cell.length_a   1.000
_cell.length_b   1.000
_cell.length_c   1.000
_cell.angle_alpha   90.00
_cell.angle_beta   90.00
_cell.angle_gamma   90.00
#
_symmetry.space_group_name_H-M   'P 1'
#
loop_
_entity.id
_entity.type
_entity.pdbx_description
1 polymer ?
#
loop_
_entity_poly.entity_id
_entity_poly.type
_entity_poly.pdbx_seq_one_letter_code
_entity_poly.pdbx_strand_id
1 'polypeptide(L)'
;MTDSIQPDVPTLLLQLRDCLAEYRLQTSKWYGGLLAAVQKFSAGDSAITRNIESKGPAIHYAQCKKDGTLTLIHAFESAHFVPIGNTPVRLTPLRSKPLRPDNYGFATTLDTDGEELHTHIDDSGIKLLEGCKPDQRYRVTFYPQTTPQQIDAYFDSYQGLLNELGDWLSQQWNNEFHPLWRAYDNATNAEQLLLHAQSALKGFGDTLIGLWDSLVKLFDLITHPKKNLEKLAEFLNPEQLDSLLQASGQSLQALYLIASDEPLLWAYFSTFQAWLQLLPPHLCTEIVTRLTSEVLIDILIGVVLTGGLGLAVKYTAKALPTMTVTAKATHLLDSFIDLLLRTSKARSTQHAQISKPILLHADAPLNTGTKGKVDLTRQPGDGPDQSLLDTTLMVRGKPQTYTEIVQVQHVDDVPAQSKNLNDQPAEPADKTCTQGCPVSMVTGEELLTLTDAVLDGVLPFEWTRLYRTSAVENPSSLGFGWSHSLNHRLQEDGNELLWTDHENRQTRFPRPTAQRPAITNSLARAAIYLGEKEGELVLAQSGKTQRFYHFKHFKLTAISDAYGNRLTITYRDGRLHRIENKFERALMLRYHNDRLCAVDYQYYDHSREFIERSDEHYARHRVRLERWTTLHTAVTYTYNDAGQLIGAANPLQETEHYRYDADHVIQERQLAGGATFYWEWQHRGKQSRCIRHWNNFGQMHARYEWDDAGTVTVHHQDGSRQIYEHDSNARLVSQTDPDGANHQKTYDEQGRLIAEKDPLGAVTEYQYNESGHLTALIPPEDEPTYYSYLDGHVRKIWRGMAQWYYERNAQGDITRQTDPDGHITRYTYSPQGKITLIQHPDDSYHQLTWNTHGQLTGERLPDGTQRHYAYDAQGRKTTQQEPDGTQTHYKWDAAGRLSQITLPGGKTRAWSYNAYGKVTAERDERGHITRYEYADHLHLVSRRINPDGSQL
;
A
#
# COMPACT_ATOMS: atom_id res chain seq x y z
N MET A 1 -1.22 38.80 -24.38
CA MET A 1 -2.56 38.95 -23.79
C MET A 1 -2.54 38.05 -22.58
N THR A 2 -2.48 38.63 -21.39
CA THR A 2 -2.45 37.92 -20.11
C THR A 2 -3.85 37.40 -19.85
N ASP A 3 -4.05 36.09 -20.01
CA ASP A 3 -5.29 35.44 -19.60
C ASP A 3 -5.47 35.67 -18.09
N SER A 4 -6.62 36.20 -17.73
CA SER A 4 -7.01 36.47 -16.35
C SER A 4 -6.99 35.17 -15.54
N ILE A 5 -6.40 35.19 -14.34
CA ILE A 5 -6.33 34.06 -13.40
C ILE A 5 -7.68 33.84 -12.67
N GLN A 6 -8.68 34.65 -12.98
CA GLN A 6 -10.01 34.56 -12.38
C GLN A 6 -10.69 33.22 -12.71
N PRO A 7 -11.46 32.66 -11.77
CA PRO A 7 -12.20 31.42 -11.99
C PRO A 7 -13.25 31.61 -13.11
N ASP A 8 -13.43 30.58 -13.94
CA ASP A 8 -14.46 30.53 -14.98
C ASP A 8 -15.84 30.28 -14.35
N VAL A 9 -16.47 31.37 -13.91
CA VAL A 9 -17.74 31.34 -13.18
C VAL A 9 -18.89 30.70 -13.98
N PRO A 10 -19.08 31.00 -15.28
CA PRO A 10 -20.05 30.28 -16.10
C PRO A 10 -19.86 28.75 -16.06
N THR A 11 -18.62 28.27 -16.17
CA THR A 11 -18.33 26.83 -16.10
C THR A 11 -18.59 26.25 -14.71
N LEU A 12 -18.20 26.94 -13.64
CA LEU A 12 -18.48 26.49 -12.26
C LEU A 12 -19.97 26.44 -11.94
N LEU A 13 -20.75 27.42 -12.39
CA LEU A 13 -22.20 27.43 -12.20
C LEU A 13 -22.89 26.35 -13.04
N LEU A 14 -22.40 26.06 -14.24
CA LEU A 14 -22.87 24.93 -15.05
C LEU A 14 -22.54 23.59 -14.37
N GLN A 15 -21.32 23.41 -13.88
CA GLN A 15 -20.92 22.22 -13.11
C GLN A 15 -21.78 22.02 -11.86
N LEU A 16 -22.12 23.09 -11.14
CA LEU A 16 -23.02 22.98 -9.99
C LEU A 16 -24.45 22.58 -10.42
N ARG A 17 -24.96 23.10 -11.52
CA ARG A 17 -26.30 22.74 -12.02
C ARG A 17 -26.35 21.30 -12.54
N ASP A 18 -25.23 20.81 -13.07
CA ASP A 18 -25.09 19.46 -13.57
C ASP A 18 -24.54 18.48 -12.51
N CYS A 19 -24.25 18.93 -11.29
CA CYS A 19 -23.55 18.12 -10.27
C CYS A 19 -24.32 16.85 -9.90
N LEU A 20 -25.65 16.87 -9.99
CA LEU A 20 -26.50 15.71 -9.76
C LEU A 20 -26.62 14.79 -10.99
N ALA A 21 -26.48 15.34 -12.20
CA ALA A 21 -26.35 14.53 -13.41
C ALA A 21 -24.99 13.82 -13.44
N GLU A 22 -23.94 14.52 -13.01
CA GLU A 22 -22.60 13.97 -12.81
C GLU A 22 -22.59 12.94 -11.68
N TYR A 23 -23.21 13.22 -10.53
CA TYR A 23 -23.42 12.25 -9.46
C TYR A 23 -24.14 11.00 -9.99
N ARG A 24 -25.23 11.18 -10.77
CA ARG A 24 -25.98 10.07 -11.38
C ARG A 24 -25.13 9.25 -12.36
N LEU A 25 -24.12 9.83 -13.03
CA LEU A 25 -23.22 9.15 -13.97
C LEU A 25 -21.96 8.55 -13.29
N GLN A 26 -21.48 9.19 -12.23
CA GLN A 26 -20.21 8.89 -11.55
C GLN A 26 -20.35 8.06 -10.27
N THR A 27 -21.55 7.63 -9.87
CA THR A 27 -21.79 6.64 -8.81
C THR A 27 -21.15 5.26 -9.07
N SER A 28 -20.44 5.09 -10.20
CA SER A 28 -19.50 3.99 -10.44
C SER A 28 -18.05 4.24 -9.96
N LYS A 29 -17.70 5.43 -9.44
CA LYS A 29 -16.30 5.83 -9.22
C LYS A 29 -15.95 6.51 -7.90
N TRP A 30 -16.89 6.98 -7.07
CA TRP A 30 -16.48 7.83 -5.94
C TRP A 30 -17.26 7.70 -4.62
N TYR A 31 -18.53 7.28 -4.62
CA TYR A 31 -19.35 7.25 -3.40
C TYR A 31 -20.21 5.99 -3.36
N GLY A 32 -20.04 5.19 -2.30
CA GLY A 32 -20.92 4.08 -1.98
C GLY A 32 -21.43 4.24 -0.55
N GLY A 33 -22.75 4.41 -0.40
CA GLY A 33 -23.50 4.15 0.83
C GLY A 33 -23.16 5.04 2.01
N LEU A 34 -23.70 6.26 2.05
CA LEU A 34 -23.40 7.23 3.08
C LEU A 34 -23.92 6.88 4.46
N LEU A 35 -25.14 6.38 4.61
CA LEU A 35 -25.77 6.40 5.93
C LEU A 35 -26.61 5.15 6.16
N ALA A 36 -26.05 4.25 6.96
CA ALA A 36 -26.67 3.01 7.41
C ALA A 36 -27.80 3.32 8.40
N ALA A 37 -28.90 3.92 7.93
CA ALA A 37 -30.16 3.85 8.63
C ALA A 37 -30.60 2.39 8.61
N VAL A 38 -30.33 1.70 9.71
CA VAL A 38 -30.60 0.29 9.80
C VAL A 38 -32.12 0.09 9.85
N GLN A 39 -32.64 -0.65 8.88
CA GLN A 39 -34.07 -0.91 8.77
C GLN A 39 -34.38 -2.26 9.42
N LYS A 40 -35.41 -2.27 10.25
CA LYS A 40 -35.95 -3.48 10.87
C LYS A 40 -37.17 -3.95 10.08
N PHE A 41 -37.03 -5.13 9.50
CA PHE A 41 -38.13 -5.86 8.87
C PHE A 41 -38.51 -7.03 9.77
N SER A 42 -39.78 -7.14 10.15
CA SER A 42 -40.28 -8.28 10.92
C SER A 42 -41.45 -8.93 10.20
N ALA A 43 -41.46 -10.27 10.18
CA ALA A 43 -42.67 -11.02 9.88
C ALA A 43 -42.83 -12.19 10.85
N GLY A 44 -43.90 -12.17 11.66
CA GLY A 44 -44.07 -13.09 12.78
C GLY A 44 -42.98 -12.93 13.85
N ASP A 45 -42.47 -14.04 14.39
CA ASP A 45 -41.50 -14.06 15.50
C ASP A 45 -40.04 -13.87 15.05
N SER A 46 -39.81 -13.54 13.78
CA SER A 46 -38.48 -13.41 13.19
C SER A 46 -38.30 -11.98 12.65
N ALA A 47 -37.19 -11.36 13.05
CA ALA A 47 -36.81 -10.02 12.65
C ALA A 47 -35.44 -10.07 11.97
N ILE A 48 -35.29 -9.32 10.89
CA ILE A 48 -34.00 -9.06 10.25
C ILE A 48 -33.71 -7.57 10.29
N THR A 49 -32.44 -7.29 10.49
CA THR A 49 -31.86 -5.96 10.54
C THR A 49 -31.06 -5.81 9.25
N ARG A 50 -31.44 -4.89 8.36
CA ARG A 50 -30.76 -4.69 7.06
C ARG A 50 -30.25 -3.27 6.90
N ASN A 51 -29.02 -3.15 6.41
CA ASN A 51 -28.48 -1.91 5.87
C ASN A 51 -29.04 -1.68 4.46
N ILE A 52 -29.23 -0.41 4.10
CA ILE A 52 -29.67 0.09 2.79
C ILE A 52 -28.77 -0.41 1.63
N GLU A 53 -27.51 -0.76 1.94
CA GLU A 53 -26.53 -1.31 0.98
C GLU A 53 -26.71 -2.81 0.64
N SER A 54 -27.62 -3.50 1.34
CA SER A 54 -27.79 -4.95 1.19
C SER A 54 -28.41 -5.30 -0.17
N LYS A 55 -27.58 -5.73 -1.14
CA LYS A 55 -28.02 -6.11 -2.48
C LYS A 55 -29.04 -7.26 -2.49
N GLY A 56 -30.07 -7.11 -3.30
CA GLY A 56 -31.13 -8.10 -3.53
C GLY A 56 -32.33 -7.94 -2.59
N PRO A 57 -33.48 -8.54 -2.96
CA PRO A 57 -34.75 -8.26 -2.31
C PRO A 57 -34.70 -8.51 -0.79
N ALA A 58 -35.44 -7.70 -0.04
CA ALA A 58 -35.70 -7.91 1.39
C ALA A 58 -36.60 -9.15 1.57
N ILE A 59 -36.01 -10.32 1.35
CA ILE A 59 -36.67 -11.61 1.47
C ILE A 59 -36.61 -12.06 2.92
N HIS A 60 -37.78 -12.28 3.48
CA HIS A 60 -37.97 -12.85 4.80
C HIS A 60 -38.75 -14.15 4.69
N TYR A 61 -38.52 -15.07 5.63
CA TYR A 61 -39.25 -16.34 5.69
C TYR A 61 -40.03 -16.40 7.00
N ALA A 62 -41.37 -16.41 6.90
CA ALA A 62 -42.23 -16.47 8.06
C ALA A 62 -43.26 -17.59 7.93
N GLN A 63 -43.57 -18.22 9.05
CA GLN A 63 -44.65 -19.20 9.16
C GLN A 63 -45.90 -18.48 9.66
N CYS A 64 -47.02 -18.66 8.95
CA CYS A 64 -48.32 -18.16 9.39
C CYS A 64 -48.76 -18.88 10.67
N LYS A 65 -49.33 -18.14 11.63
CA LYS A 65 -49.83 -18.71 12.89
C LYS A 65 -51.03 -19.64 12.62
N LYS A 66 -51.34 -20.52 13.58
CA LYS A 66 -52.45 -21.49 13.48
C LYS A 66 -53.83 -20.85 13.32
N ASP A 67 -53.97 -19.59 13.72
CA ASP A 67 -55.17 -18.77 13.55
C ASP A 67 -55.27 -18.07 12.18
N GLY A 68 -54.32 -18.31 11.27
CA GLY A 68 -54.31 -17.71 9.93
C GLY A 68 -53.84 -16.27 9.89
N THR A 69 -53.12 -15.81 10.92
CA THR A 69 -52.58 -14.44 11.02
C THR A 69 -51.06 -14.36 10.86
N LEU A 70 -50.58 -13.25 10.31
CA LEU A 70 -49.15 -12.92 10.22
C LEU A 70 -48.94 -11.41 10.42
N THR A 71 -48.15 -11.02 11.41
CA THR A 71 -47.81 -9.61 11.66
C THR A 71 -46.58 -9.22 10.85
N LEU A 72 -46.66 -8.12 10.10
CA LEU A 72 -45.58 -7.50 9.34
C LEU A 72 -45.21 -6.17 9.98
N ILE A 73 -43.92 -5.89 10.15
CA ILE A 73 -43.42 -4.64 10.73
C ILE A 73 -42.31 -4.08 9.85
N HIS A 74 -42.35 -2.78 9.58
CA HIS A 74 -41.29 -2.03 8.93
C HIS A 74 -41.03 -0.72 9.68
N ALA A 75 -39.82 -0.56 10.22
CA ALA A 75 -39.42 0.59 11.03
C ALA A 75 -37.90 0.81 10.97
N PHE A 76 -37.44 2.00 11.34
CA PHE A 76 -36.01 2.23 11.60
C PHE A 76 -35.59 1.57 12.93
N GLU A 77 -34.37 1.07 12.99
CA GLU A 77 -33.74 0.64 14.23
C GLU A 77 -33.27 1.87 15.01
N SER A 78 -34.04 2.24 16.03
CA SER A 78 -33.74 3.38 16.90
C SER A 78 -34.23 3.14 18.33
N ALA A 79 -33.78 3.97 19.28
CA ALA A 79 -34.17 3.89 20.70
C ALA A 79 -35.67 4.07 20.95
N HIS A 80 -36.39 4.68 20.01
CA HIS A 80 -37.85 4.75 19.96
C HIS A 80 -38.34 4.06 18.68
N PHE A 81 -39.56 3.51 18.68
CA PHE A 81 -40.15 2.94 17.47
C PHE A 81 -40.46 4.07 16.47
N VAL A 82 -39.71 4.12 15.36
CA VAL A 82 -39.93 5.09 14.29
C VAL A 82 -40.46 4.34 13.06
N PRO A 83 -41.78 4.41 12.79
CA PRO A 83 -42.40 3.61 11.76
C PRO A 83 -41.98 4.04 10.35
N ILE A 84 -41.84 3.06 9.46
CA ILE A 84 -41.72 3.29 8.02
C ILE A 84 -43.02 2.81 7.37
N GLY A 85 -43.84 3.78 6.97
CA GLY A 85 -45.16 3.53 6.38
C GLY A 85 -45.17 3.47 4.86
N ASN A 86 -46.35 3.16 4.33
CA ASN A 86 -46.62 3.01 2.90
C ASN A 86 -45.78 1.94 2.18
N THR A 87 -45.57 0.79 2.83
CA THR A 87 -44.73 -0.29 2.32
C THR A 87 -45.56 -1.39 1.62
N PRO A 88 -45.49 -1.54 0.29
CA PRO A 88 -46.07 -2.68 -0.39
C PRO A 88 -45.29 -3.97 -0.07
N VAL A 89 -45.99 -5.08 0.14
CA VAL A 89 -45.42 -6.38 0.53
C VAL A 89 -46.01 -7.50 -0.34
N ARG A 90 -45.16 -8.40 -0.82
CA ARG A 90 -45.52 -9.61 -1.59
C ARG A 90 -45.16 -10.88 -0.81
N LEU A 91 -46.08 -11.81 -0.65
CA LEU A 91 -45.84 -13.10 0.01
C LEU A 91 -46.00 -14.26 -0.99
N THR A 92 -44.92 -15.01 -1.23
CA THR A 92 -44.92 -16.21 -2.09
C THR A 92 -44.89 -17.48 -1.21
N PRO A 93 -45.83 -18.43 -1.35
CA PRO A 93 -45.84 -19.67 -0.55
C PRO A 93 -44.69 -20.62 -0.91
N LEU A 94 -44.15 -21.34 0.08
CA LEU A 94 -43.07 -22.34 -0.09
C LEU A 94 -43.58 -23.76 0.11
N ARG A 95 -43.22 -24.70 -0.77
CA ARG A 95 -43.47 -26.14 -0.57
C ARG A 95 -42.16 -26.93 -0.52
N SER A 96 -42.06 -27.88 0.40
CA SER A 96 -40.99 -28.88 0.39
C SER A 96 -41.36 -29.97 -0.62
N LYS A 97 -40.48 -30.23 -1.60
CA LYS A 97 -40.62 -31.34 -2.54
C LYS A 97 -39.49 -32.34 -2.27
N PRO A 98 -39.77 -33.62 -2.01
CA PRO A 98 -38.73 -34.65 -2.02
C PRO A 98 -38.37 -34.95 -3.48
N LEU A 99 -37.09 -34.79 -3.85
CA LEU A 99 -36.58 -35.22 -5.15
C LEU A 99 -36.45 -36.74 -5.18
N ARG A 100 -36.65 -37.33 -6.37
CA ARG A 100 -36.40 -38.75 -6.65
C ARG A 100 -34.91 -39.08 -6.43
N PRO A 101 -34.58 -40.32 -6.04
CA PRO A 101 -33.21 -40.68 -5.71
C PRO A 101 -32.34 -40.76 -6.97
N ASP A 102 -31.34 -39.89 -7.07
CA ASP A 102 -30.08 -40.15 -7.73
C ASP A 102 -28.91 -39.97 -6.75
N ASN A 103 -27.81 -40.67 -7.02
CA ASN A 103 -26.90 -41.31 -6.06
C ASN A 103 -26.00 -40.42 -5.17
N TYR A 104 -26.33 -39.15 -4.88
CA TYR A 104 -25.48 -38.30 -4.02
C TYR A 104 -26.28 -37.35 -3.11
N GLY A 105 -26.81 -37.86 -1.99
CA GLY A 105 -27.10 -37.06 -0.79
C GLY A 105 -28.28 -36.07 -0.84
N PHE A 106 -28.89 -35.82 0.32
CA PHE A 106 -30.06 -34.94 0.46
C PHE A 106 -29.70 -33.45 0.26
N ALA A 107 -30.09 -32.86 -0.86
CA ALA A 107 -30.23 -31.41 -1.00
C ALA A 107 -31.72 -31.05 -1.22
N THR A 108 -32.35 -30.44 -0.21
CA THR A 108 -33.68 -29.83 -0.37
C THR A 108 -33.57 -28.49 -1.09
N THR A 109 -34.02 -28.42 -2.34
CA THR A 109 -34.32 -27.14 -3.00
C THR A 109 -35.75 -26.70 -2.65
N LEU A 110 -35.90 -25.47 -2.15
CA LEU A 110 -37.20 -24.83 -1.89
C LEU A 110 -37.79 -24.35 -3.23
N ASP A 111 -38.83 -25.01 -3.73
CA ASP A 111 -39.60 -24.53 -4.89
C ASP A 111 -40.69 -23.54 -4.43
N THR A 112 -40.87 -22.45 -5.19
CA THR A 112 -41.95 -21.47 -5.01
C THR A 112 -43.13 -21.84 -5.91
N ASP A 113 -44.23 -22.36 -5.35
CA ASP A 113 -45.38 -22.78 -6.14
C ASP A 113 -46.70 -22.52 -5.36
N GLY A 114 -47.53 -21.60 -5.86
CA GLY A 114 -48.83 -21.21 -5.29
C GLY A 114 -49.21 -19.73 -5.52
N GLU A 115 -50.48 -19.37 -5.26
CA GLU A 115 -50.99 -17.99 -5.43
C GLU A 115 -50.28 -16.99 -4.49
N GLU A 116 -49.80 -15.88 -5.07
CA GLU A 116 -49.11 -14.81 -4.35
C GLU A 116 -50.11 -13.87 -3.65
N LEU A 117 -49.78 -13.44 -2.43
CA LEU A 117 -50.56 -12.44 -1.69
C LEU A 117 -49.84 -11.09 -1.74
N HIS A 118 -50.58 -10.05 -2.11
CA HIS A 118 -50.11 -8.66 -2.11
C HIS A 118 -50.84 -7.87 -1.03
N THR A 119 -50.08 -7.16 -0.19
CA THR A 119 -50.62 -6.33 0.89
C THR A 119 -49.79 -5.07 1.05
N HIS A 120 -50.20 -4.19 1.95
CA HIS A 120 -49.57 -2.89 2.19
C HIS A 120 -49.57 -2.55 3.68
N ILE A 121 -48.42 -2.07 4.17
CA ILE A 121 -48.21 -1.55 5.52
C ILE A 121 -48.49 -0.05 5.50
N ASP A 122 -49.44 0.38 6.32
CA ASP A 122 -49.85 1.79 6.42
C ASP A 122 -48.85 2.63 7.23
N ASP A 123 -49.18 3.91 7.45
CA ASP A 123 -48.32 4.89 8.14
C ASP A 123 -47.92 4.53 9.57
N SER A 124 -48.52 3.49 10.16
CA SER A 124 -48.14 2.97 11.48
C SER A 124 -46.88 2.10 11.47
N GLY A 125 -46.40 1.67 10.29
CA GLY A 125 -45.27 0.75 10.15
C GLY A 125 -45.56 -0.68 10.62
N ILE A 126 -46.82 -1.01 10.93
CA ILE A 126 -47.26 -2.33 11.39
C ILE A 126 -48.50 -2.75 10.61
N LYS A 127 -48.54 -4.00 10.13
CA LYS A 127 -49.71 -4.59 9.47
C LYS A 127 -49.99 -5.99 10.00
N LEU A 128 -51.22 -6.23 10.46
CA LEU A 128 -51.73 -7.58 10.68
C LEU A 128 -52.33 -8.10 9.37
N LEU A 129 -51.75 -9.15 8.81
CA LEU A 129 -52.29 -9.86 7.64
C LEU A 129 -53.21 -10.99 8.11
N GLU A 130 -54.48 -10.89 7.77
CA GLU A 130 -55.51 -11.92 8.04
C GLU A 130 -55.75 -12.75 6.77
N GLY A 131 -55.84 -14.08 6.89
CA GLY A 131 -56.15 -14.98 5.77
C GLY A 131 -54.95 -15.71 5.15
N CYS A 132 -53.81 -15.78 5.83
CA CYS A 132 -52.73 -16.68 5.43
C CYS A 132 -53.09 -18.14 5.78
N LYS A 133 -52.60 -19.12 4.99
CA LYS A 133 -52.88 -20.54 5.26
C LYS A 133 -52.21 -20.97 6.57
N PRO A 134 -52.95 -21.57 7.52
CA PRO A 134 -52.37 -22.01 8.81
C PRO A 134 -51.16 -22.93 8.62
N ASP A 135 -50.11 -22.71 9.41
CA ASP A 135 -48.84 -23.45 9.37
C ASP A 135 -48.06 -23.42 8.03
N GLN A 136 -48.49 -22.61 7.05
CA GLN A 136 -47.77 -22.42 5.78
C GLN A 136 -46.59 -21.46 5.95
N ARG A 137 -45.43 -21.83 5.39
CA ARG A 137 -44.27 -20.93 5.24
C ARG A 137 -44.39 -20.07 3.99
N TYR A 138 -44.12 -18.78 4.15
CA TYR A 138 -44.13 -17.79 3.08
C TYR A 138 -42.76 -17.11 2.95
N ARG A 139 -42.36 -16.85 1.71
CA ARG A 139 -41.31 -15.90 1.32
C ARG A 139 -41.92 -14.51 1.22
N VAL A 140 -41.71 -13.67 2.22
CA VAL A 140 -42.20 -12.28 2.31
C VAL A 140 -41.17 -11.34 1.66
N THR A 141 -41.59 -10.50 0.73
CA THR A 141 -40.76 -9.51 0.02
C THR A 141 -41.34 -8.11 0.25
N PHE A 142 -40.58 -7.22 0.87
CA PHE A 142 -40.97 -5.81 1.05
C PHE A 142 -40.51 -4.97 -0.16
N TYR A 143 -41.33 -4.02 -0.60
CA TYR A 143 -41.12 -3.16 -1.79
C TYR A 143 -40.77 -3.92 -3.08
N PRO A 144 -41.73 -4.62 -3.73
CA PRO A 144 -41.42 -5.52 -4.82
C PRO A 144 -41.09 -4.87 -6.19
N GLN A 145 -41.37 -3.57 -6.43
CA GLN A 145 -41.07 -2.85 -7.69
C GLN A 145 -40.95 -1.32 -7.50
N THR A 146 -39.86 -0.69 -8.00
CA THR A 146 -39.68 0.77 -8.20
C THR A 146 -39.79 1.09 -9.68
N THR A 147 -40.43 2.20 -10.05
CA THR A 147 -40.54 2.61 -11.47
C THR A 147 -39.45 3.62 -11.84
N PRO A 148 -38.90 3.60 -13.07
CA PRO A 148 -37.95 4.61 -13.56
C PRO A 148 -38.48 6.05 -13.40
N GLN A 149 -39.78 6.23 -13.56
CA GLN A 149 -40.47 7.51 -13.40
C GLN A 149 -40.38 8.07 -11.96
N GLN A 150 -40.32 7.21 -10.94
CA GLN A 150 -40.11 7.64 -9.55
C GLN A 150 -38.66 8.11 -9.33
N ILE A 151 -37.68 7.43 -9.93
CA ILE A 151 -36.26 7.81 -9.85
C ILE A 151 -36.02 9.16 -10.51
N ASP A 152 -36.60 9.39 -11.69
CA ASP A 152 -36.50 10.68 -12.37
C ASP A 152 -37.16 11.79 -11.55
N ALA A 153 -38.35 11.54 -10.98
CA ALA A 153 -39.04 12.49 -10.10
C ALA A 153 -38.24 12.86 -8.83
N TYR A 154 -37.41 11.94 -8.31
CA TYR A 154 -36.52 12.18 -7.17
C TYR A 154 -35.29 13.00 -7.52
N PHE A 155 -34.69 12.81 -8.70
CA PHE A 155 -33.60 13.69 -9.13
C PHE A 155 -34.13 15.07 -9.55
N ASP A 156 -35.33 15.13 -10.12
CA ASP A 156 -35.97 16.38 -10.51
C ASP A 156 -36.36 17.27 -9.31
N SER A 157 -36.61 16.67 -8.12
CA SER A 157 -36.94 17.45 -6.92
C SER A 157 -35.80 18.36 -6.43
N TYR A 158 -34.55 18.06 -6.80
CA TYR A 158 -33.39 18.89 -6.47
C TYR A 158 -33.18 20.08 -7.39
N GLN A 159 -33.77 20.10 -8.58
CA GLN A 159 -33.53 21.18 -9.56
C GLN A 159 -33.82 22.56 -8.97
N GLY A 160 -34.88 22.66 -8.15
CA GLY A 160 -35.21 23.89 -7.45
C GLY A 160 -34.17 24.30 -6.41
N LEU A 161 -33.55 23.34 -5.71
CA LEU A 161 -32.45 23.60 -4.75
C LEU A 161 -31.20 24.06 -5.50
N LEU A 162 -30.79 23.34 -6.55
CA LEU A 162 -29.61 23.67 -7.34
C LEU A 162 -29.71 25.05 -8.01
N ASN A 163 -30.90 25.41 -8.51
CA ASN A 163 -31.13 26.75 -9.05
C ASN A 163 -30.96 27.82 -7.96
N GLU A 164 -31.49 27.61 -6.75
CA GLU A 164 -31.37 28.57 -5.65
C GLU A 164 -29.92 28.72 -5.14
N LEU A 165 -29.18 27.61 -5.05
CA LEU A 165 -27.76 27.63 -4.69
C LEU A 165 -26.90 28.29 -5.78
N GLY A 166 -27.18 28.01 -7.05
CA GLY A 166 -26.51 28.63 -8.20
C GLY A 166 -26.81 30.13 -8.32
N ASP A 167 -28.07 30.53 -8.14
CA ASP A 167 -28.47 31.94 -8.14
C ASP A 167 -27.77 32.72 -7.02
N TRP A 168 -27.65 32.12 -5.83
CA TRP A 168 -26.91 32.72 -4.73
C TRP A 168 -25.42 32.89 -5.04
N LEU A 169 -24.75 31.86 -5.57
CA LEU A 169 -23.33 31.96 -5.95
C LEU A 169 -23.11 33.01 -7.04
N SER A 170 -24.02 33.10 -8.01
CA SER A 170 -24.00 34.14 -9.04
C SER A 170 -24.14 35.55 -8.44
N GLN A 171 -25.04 35.73 -7.47
CA GLN A 171 -25.17 37.00 -6.75
C GLN A 171 -23.92 37.33 -5.91
N GLN A 172 -23.34 36.36 -5.21
CA GLN A 172 -22.10 36.53 -4.44
C GLN A 172 -20.92 36.89 -5.34
N TRP A 173 -20.81 36.26 -6.51
CA TRP A 173 -19.79 36.61 -7.48
C TRP A 173 -19.92 38.07 -7.92
N ASN A 174 -21.11 38.47 -8.36
CA ASN A 174 -21.35 39.81 -8.90
C ASN A 174 -21.18 40.92 -7.85
N ASN A 175 -21.56 40.66 -6.60
CA ASN A 175 -21.62 41.68 -5.55
C ASN A 175 -20.39 41.69 -4.63
N GLU A 176 -19.77 40.53 -4.38
CA GLU A 176 -18.72 40.39 -3.36
C GLU A 176 -17.38 39.84 -3.90
N PHE A 177 -17.38 38.74 -4.66
CA PHE A 177 -16.11 38.09 -5.06
C PHE A 177 -15.40 38.79 -6.21
N HIS A 178 -16.13 39.25 -7.24
CA HIS A 178 -15.52 39.93 -8.38
C HIS A 178 -14.78 41.23 -7.99
N PRO A 179 -15.31 42.08 -7.07
CA PRO A 179 -14.53 43.18 -6.50
C PRO A 179 -13.26 42.74 -5.73
N LEU A 180 -13.33 41.62 -5.00
CA LEU A 180 -12.17 41.09 -4.24
C LEU A 180 -11.08 40.54 -5.16
N TRP A 181 -11.46 39.88 -6.27
CA TRP A 181 -10.53 39.46 -7.31
C TRP A 181 -9.85 40.63 -8.01
N ARG A 182 -10.58 41.71 -8.32
CA ARG A 182 -9.98 42.94 -8.85
C ARG A 182 -8.97 43.58 -7.89
N ALA A 183 -9.18 43.47 -6.58
CA ALA A 183 -8.21 43.93 -5.59
C ALA A 183 -6.98 43.00 -5.52
N TYR A 184 -7.16 41.69 -5.70
CA TYR A 184 -6.12 40.67 -5.68
C TYR A 184 -5.20 40.69 -6.92
N ASP A 185 -5.76 40.82 -8.13
CA ASP A 185 -4.99 40.82 -9.40
C ASP A 185 -3.99 41.99 -9.51
N ASN A 186 -4.16 43.04 -8.69
CA ASN A 186 -3.25 44.18 -8.64
C ASN A 186 -2.00 43.94 -7.75
N ALA A 187 -1.83 42.75 -7.15
CA ALA A 187 -0.71 42.40 -6.26
C ALA A 187 0.29 41.42 -6.90
N THR A 188 1.60 41.69 -6.79
CA THR A 188 2.69 40.93 -7.42
C THR A 188 3.10 39.72 -6.57
N ASN A 189 2.53 38.54 -6.89
CA ASN A 189 3.07 37.17 -6.69
C ASN A 189 1.95 36.10 -6.78
N ALA A 190 1.03 36.23 -7.74
CA ALA A 190 -0.14 35.36 -7.86
C ALA A 190 0.20 33.90 -8.21
N GLU A 191 1.23 33.65 -9.02
CA GLU A 191 1.58 32.31 -9.52
C GLU A 191 2.13 31.37 -8.42
N GLN A 192 2.97 31.87 -7.51
CA GLN A 192 3.49 31.08 -6.38
C GLN A 192 2.40 30.79 -5.34
N LEU A 193 1.51 31.76 -5.09
CA LEU A 193 0.37 31.59 -4.17
C LEU A 193 -0.68 30.61 -4.69
N LEU A 194 -0.87 30.51 -6.01
CA LEU A 194 -1.85 29.61 -6.61
C LEU A 194 -1.44 28.14 -6.50
N LEU A 195 -0.15 27.82 -6.63
CA LEU A 195 0.40 26.49 -6.34
C LEU A 195 0.22 26.08 -4.87
N HIS A 196 0.39 27.02 -3.94
CA HIS A 196 0.11 26.81 -2.52
C HIS A 196 -1.39 26.67 -2.23
N ALA A 197 -2.26 27.41 -2.91
CA ALA A 197 -3.70 27.29 -2.76
C ALA A 197 -4.25 25.99 -3.37
N GLN A 198 -3.75 25.54 -4.53
CA GLN A 198 -4.16 24.26 -5.13
C GLN A 198 -3.72 23.06 -4.29
N SER A 199 -2.50 23.09 -3.74
CA SER A 199 -2.04 22.05 -2.81
C SER A 199 -2.79 22.09 -1.48
N ALA A 200 -3.13 23.27 -0.96
CA ALA A 200 -4.00 23.42 0.20
C ALA A 200 -5.42 22.93 -0.07
N LEU A 201 -6.00 23.20 -1.24
CA LEU A 201 -7.30 22.69 -1.68
C LEU A 201 -7.28 21.16 -1.83
N LYS A 202 -6.19 20.58 -2.33
CA LYS A 202 -6.02 19.13 -2.43
C LYS A 202 -5.91 18.49 -1.04
N GLY A 203 -5.05 19.00 -0.16
CA GLY A 203 -4.93 18.51 1.23
C GLY A 203 -6.16 18.78 2.09
N PHE A 204 -6.91 19.84 1.80
CA PHE A 204 -8.23 20.07 2.37
C PHE A 204 -9.27 19.11 1.79
N GLY A 205 -9.18 18.74 0.51
CA GLY A 205 -9.95 17.65 -0.08
C GLY A 205 -9.77 16.33 0.68
N ASP A 206 -8.53 16.00 1.06
CA ASP A 206 -8.23 14.83 1.89
C ASP A 206 -8.78 14.97 3.33
N THR A 207 -8.77 16.19 3.88
CA THR A 207 -9.38 16.52 5.18
C THR A 207 -10.91 16.44 5.14
N LEU A 208 -11.53 16.84 4.03
CA LEU A 208 -12.96 16.73 3.76
C LEU A 208 -13.40 15.27 3.63
N ILE A 209 -12.54 14.40 3.07
CA ILE A 209 -12.73 12.94 3.09
C ILE A 209 -12.71 12.42 4.54
N GLY A 210 -11.84 12.93 5.42
CA GLY A 210 -11.88 12.63 6.86
C GLY A 210 -13.12 13.16 7.60
N LEU A 211 -13.77 14.20 7.05
CA LEU A 211 -15.03 14.73 7.55
C LEU A 211 -16.21 13.81 7.26
N TRP A 212 -16.14 13.14 6.12
CA TRP A 212 -17.08 12.11 5.74
C TRP A 212 -17.08 10.93 6.70
N ASP A 213 -15.90 10.49 7.15
CA ASP A 213 -15.76 9.49 8.21
C ASP A 213 -16.41 9.96 9.53
N SER A 214 -16.59 11.28 9.69
CA SER A 214 -17.25 11.90 10.85
C SER A 214 -18.76 12.09 10.68
N LEU A 215 -19.29 12.12 9.45
CA LEU A 215 -20.75 12.04 9.18
C LEU A 215 -21.34 10.70 9.68
N VAL A 216 -20.57 9.62 9.57
CA VAL A 216 -20.93 8.31 10.14
C VAL A 216 -21.04 8.40 11.68
N LYS A 217 -20.12 9.14 12.33
CA LYS A 217 -20.20 9.41 13.78
C LYS A 217 -21.40 10.29 14.14
N LEU A 218 -21.75 11.26 13.30
CA LEU A 218 -22.92 12.14 13.45
C LEU A 218 -24.24 11.34 13.43
N PHE A 219 -24.35 10.35 12.54
CA PHE A 219 -25.52 9.48 12.49
C PHE A 219 -25.67 8.62 13.75
N ASP A 220 -24.58 8.07 14.28
CA ASP A 220 -24.59 7.35 15.56
C ASP A 220 -24.99 8.28 16.74
N LEU A 221 -24.51 9.52 16.72
CA LEU A 221 -24.89 10.58 17.66
C LEU A 221 -26.41 10.82 17.69
N ILE A 222 -27.06 10.90 16.52
CA ILE A 222 -28.50 11.22 16.42
C ILE A 222 -29.42 9.98 16.53
N THR A 223 -28.95 8.79 16.14
CA THR A 223 -29.72 7.53 16.30
C THR A 223 -29.73 7.01 17.74
N HIS A 224 -28.69 7.33 18.52
CA HIS A 224 -28.56 6.97 19.92
C HIS A 224 -28.44 8.19 20.86
N PRO A 225 -29.42 9.13 20.85
CA PRO A 225 -29.26 10.42 21.53
C PRO A 225 -29.12 10.28 23.05
N LYS A 226 -29.75 9.27 23.67
CA LYS A 226 -29.61 8.98 25.11
C LYS A 226 -28.23 8.44 25.49
N LYS A 227 -27.57 7.68 24.60
CA LYS A 227 -26.21 7.15 24.84
C LYS A 227 -25.14 8.23 24.62
N ASN A 228 -25.45 9.22 23.79
CA ASN A 228 -24.54 10.30 23.39
C ASN A 228 -24.91 11.66 24.02
N LEU A 229 -25.61 11.67 25.17
CA LEU A 229 -26.10 12.89 25.83
C LEU A 229 -25.00 13.91 26.14
N GLU A 230 -23.86 13.46 26.68
CA GLU A 230 -22.73 14.35 27.02
C GLU A 230 -22.16 15.03 25.77
N LYS A 231 -22.00 14.28 24.68
CA LYS A 231 -21.53 14.81 23.39
C LYS A 231 -22.58 15.73 22.77
N LEU A 232 -23.86 15.37 22.76
CA LEU A 232 -24.93 16.22 22.21
C LEU A 232 -25.11 17.54 22.99
N ALA A 233 -24.81 17.55 24.29
CA ALA A 233 -24.85 18.75 25.12
C ALA A 233 -23.71 19.75 24.81
N GLU A 234 -22.66 19.32 24.11
CA GLU A 234 -21.63 20.21 23.57
C GLU A 234 -22.15 21.03 22.37
N PHE A 235 -23.14 20.50 21.64
CA PHE A 235 -23.65 21.07 20.39
C PHE A 235 -25.02 21.76 20.51
N LEU A 236 -25.89 21.30 21.40
CA LEU A 236 -27.27 21.77 21.55
C LEU A 236 -27.47 22.49 22.87
N ASN A 237 -28.23 23.59 22.85
CA ASN A 237 -28.66 24.20 24.10
C ASN A 237 -29.70 23.29 24.81
N PRO A 238 -29.92 23.46 26.13
CA PRO A 238 -30.81 22.59 26.89
C PRO A 238 -32.24 22.50 26.32
N GLU A 239 -32.76 23.58 25.74
CA GLU A 239 -34.10 23.62 25.12
C GLU A 239 -34.17 22.83 23.79
N GLN A 240 -33.11 22.88 22.99
CA GLN A 240 -32.97 22.15 21.73
C GLN A 240 -32.75 20.66 21.97
N LEU A 241 -31.97 20.30 22.99
CA LEU A 241 -31.74 18.91 23.39
C LEU A 241 -33.04 18.27 23.90
N ASP A 242 -33.83 18.98 24.70
CA ASP A 242 -35.13 18.50 25.16
C ASP A 242 -36.12 18.34 23.99
N SER A 243 -36.11 19.29 23.04
CA SER A 243 -36.90 19.21 21.81
C SER A 243 -36.52 18.01 20.92
N LEU A 244 -35.23 17.64 20.85
CA LEU A 244 -34.75 16.44 20.14
C LEU A 244 -35.21 15.15 20.84
N LEU A 245 -35.15 15.12 22.17
CA LEU A 245 -35.56 13.95 22.97
C LEU A 245 -37.07 13.72 22.98
N GLN A 246 -37.86 14.79 22.81
CA GLN A 246 -39.32 14.78 22.77
C GLN A 246 -39.90 14.82 21.35
N ALA A 247 -39.06 14.76 20.31
CA ALA A 247 -39.49 14.84 18.92
C ALA A 247 -40.47 13.71 18.55
N SER A 248 -41.53 14.05 17.80
CA SER A 248 -42.52 13.09 17.33
C SER A 248 -41.91 12.07 16.36
N GLY A 249 -42.50 10.87 16.25
CA GLY A 249 -42.03 9.84 15.31
C GLY A 249 -41.98 10.32 13.84
N GLN A 250 -42.83 11.27 13.45
CA GLN A 250 -42.81 11.87 12.11
C GLN A 250 -41.63 12.84 11.90
N SER A 251 -41.26 13.60 12.94
CA SER A 251 -40.13 14.52 12.91
C SER A 251 -38.79 13.78 12.90
N LEU A 252 -38.69 12.68 13.66
CA LEU A 252 -37.53 11.77 13.64
C LEU A 252 -37.42 11.03 12.30
N GLN A 253 -38.54 10.64 11.69
CA GLN A 253 -38.55 10.05 10.34
C GLN A 253 -38.00 11.03 9.29
N ALA A 254 -38.43 12.30 9.30
CA ALA A 254 -37.91 13.30 8.37
C ALA A 254 -36.41 13.55 8.58
N LEU A 255 -35.97 13.63 9.84
CA LEU A 255 -34.56 13.76 10.18
C LEU A 255 -33.73 12.58 9.64
N TYR A 256 -34.19 11.33 9.83
CA TYR A 256 -33.45 10.15 9.35
C TYR A 256 -33.42 10.07 7.82
N LEU A 257 -34.49 10.50 7.15
CA LEU A 257 -34.55 10.54 5.69
C LEU A 257 -33.63 11.61 5.11
N ILE A 258 -33.55 12.80 5.72
CA ILE A 258 -32.64 13.88 5.29
C ILE A 258 -31.19 13.51 5.54
N ALA A 259 -30.91 12.90 6.69
CA ALA A 259 -29.59 12.35 6.96
C ALA A 259 -29.26 11.37 5.83
N SER A 260 -30.11 10.37 5.57
CA SER A 260 -29.87 9.32 4.58
C SER A 260 -29.94 9.75 3.10
N ASP A 261 -30.05 11.05 2.82
CA ASP A 261 -30.19 11.58 1.46
C ASP A 261 -28.84 12.02 0.88
N GLU A 262 -28.17 11.08 0.21
CA GLU A 262 -26.84 11.30 -0.37
C GLU A 262 -26.78 12.38 -1.44
N PRO A 263 -27.69 12.41 -2.43
CA PRO A 263 -27.65 13.44 -3.46
C PRO A 263 -27.88 14.85 -2.89
N LEU A 264 -28.70 14.99 -1.83
CA LEU A 264 -28.88 16.25 -1.13
C LEU A 264 -27.57 16.75 -0.48
N LEU A 265 -26.88 15.87 0.25
CA LEU A 265 -25.61 16.19 0.89
C LEU A 265 -24.52 16.48 -0.14
N TRP A 266 -24.53 15.77 -1.26
CA TRP A 266 -23.65 16.03 -2.40
C TRP A 266 -23.89 17.39 -3.05
N ALA A 267 -25.15 17.81 -3.20
CA ALA A 267 -25.48 19.14 -3.72
C ALA A 267 -24.93 20.25 -2.82
N TYR A 268 -25.07 20.11 -1.50
CA TYR A 268 -24.49 21.06 -0.53
C TYR A 268 -22.96 21.06 -0.56
N PHE A 269 -22.34 19.87 -0.66
CA PHE A 269 -20.89 19.72 -0.79
C PHE A 269 -20.35 20.36 -2.08
N SER A 270 -20.99 20.07 -3.22
CA SER A 270 -20.64 20.64 -4.53
C SER A 270 -20.74 22.16 -4.52
N THR A 271 -21.77 22.70 -3.84
CA THR A 271 -21.94 24.16 -3.66
C THR A 271 -20.82 24.74 -2.81
N PHE A 272 -20.41 24.06 -1.75
CA PHE A 272 -19.29 24.48 -0.90
C PHE A 272 -17.96 24.49 -1.66
N GLN A 273 -17.71 23.46 -2.47
CA GLN A 273 -16.53 23.40 -3.33
C GLN A 273 -16.53 24.54 -4.36
N ALA A 274 -17.66 24.76 -5.04
CA ALA A 274 -17.81 25.87 -5.97
C ALA A 274 -17.60 27.22 -5.27
N TRP A 275 -18.14 27.40 -4.06
CA TRP A 275 -17.93 28.60 -3.26
C TRP A 275 -16.45 28.84 -2.93
N LEU A 276 -15.71 27.81 -2.49
CA LEU A 276 -14.28 27.92 -2.22
C LEU A 276 -13.45 28.29 -3.46
N GLN A 277 -13.83 27.74 -4.62
CA GLN A 277 -13.16 28.02 -5.90
C GLN A 277 -13.43 29.44 -6.41
N LEU A 278 -14.51 30.09 -5.99
CA LEU A 278 -14.83 31.47 -6.33
C LEU A 278 -14.06 32.50 -5.48
N LEU A 279 -13.47 32.09 -4.36
CA LEU A 279 -12.74 32.98 -3.46
C LEU A 279 -11.29 33.24 -3.94
N PRO A 280 -10.74 34.46 -3.70
CA PRO A 280 -9.32 34.71 -3.91
C PRO A 280 -8.43 33.80 -3.05
N PRO A 281 -7.23 33.41 -3.52
CA PRO A 281 -6.37 32.42 -2.86
C PRO A 281 -6.08 32.68 -1.38
N HIS A 282 -5.81 33.94 -1.01
CA HIS A 282 -5.50 34.32 0.38
C HIS A 282 -6.69 34.14 1.34
N LEU A 283 -7.91 34.48 0.90
CA LEU A 283 -9.13 34.27 1.68
C LEU A 283 -9.49 32.78 1.73
N CYS A 284 -9.28 32.06 0.64
CA CYS A 284 -9.45 30.61 0.60
C CYS A 284 -8.56 29.92 1.64
N THR A 285 -7.27 30.27 1.72
CA THR A 285 -6.35 29.72 2.73
C THR A 285 -6.72 30.11 4.16
N GLU A 286 -7.22 31.32 4.40
CA GLU A 286 -7.66 31.77 5.73
C GLU A 286 -8.94 31.05 6.18
N ILE A 287 -9.86 30.78 5.25
CA ILE A 287 -11.10 30.03 5.52
C ILE A 287 -10.79 28.54 5.70
N VAL A 288 -9.98 27.94 4.83
CA VAL A 288 -9.59 26.52 4.92
C VAL A 288 -8.83 26.23 6.21
N THR A 289 -7.95 27.12 6.66
CA THR A 289 -7.24 26.94 7.95
C THR A 289 -8.15 27.07 9.17
N ARG A 290 -9.30 27.74 9.05
CA ARG A 290 -10.34 27.83 10.10
C ARG A 290 -11.26 26.59 10.12
N LEU A 291 -11.43 25.93 8.99
CA LEU A 291 -12.34 24.79 8.83
C LEU A 291 -11.69 23.51 9.38
N THR A 292 -11.76 23.35 10.70
CA THR A 292 -11.47 22.05 11.33
C THR A 292 -12.59 21.05 11.00
N SER A 293 -12.31 19.76 11.23
CA SER A 293 -13.32 18.71 11.14
C SER A 293 -14.54 19.02 12.02
N GLU A 294 -14.32 19.58 13.21
CA GLU A 294 -15.36 19.96 14.18
C GLU A 294 -16.30 21.05 13.65
N VAL A 295 -15.77 22.13 13.05
CA VAL A 295 -16.59 23.24 12.53
C VAL A 295 -17.50 22.81 11.40
N LEU A 296 -17.01 21.94 10.52
CA LEU A 296 -17.80 21.42 9.40
C LEU A 296 -18.85 20.39 9.87
N ILE A 297 -18.55 19.61 10.93
CA ILE A 297 -19.56 18.78 11.62
C ILE A 297 -20.68 19.66 12.17
N ASP A 298 -20.37 20.78 12.83
CA ASP A 298 -21.37 21.70 13.38
C ASP A 298 -22.34 22.23 12.31
N ILE A 299 -21.80 22.58 11.13
CA ILE A 299 -22.59 23.05 9.99
C ILE A 299 -23.52 21.95 9.48
N LEU A 300 -23.02 20.70 9.36
CA LEU A 300 -23.80 19.55 8.89
C LEU A 300 -24.89 19.15 9.90
N ILE A 301 -24.60 19.15 11.20
CA ILE A 301 -25.59 18.96 12.28
C ILE A 301 -26.68 20.03 12.16
N GLY A 302 -26.28 21.29 11.97
CA GLY A 302 -27.21 22.40 11.77
C GLY A 302 -28.14 22.17 10.58
N VAL A 303 -27.60 21.78 9.42
CA VAL A 303 -28.37 21.50 8.20
C VAL A 303 -29.39 20.36 8.43
N VAL A 304 -28.98 19.26 9.05
CA VAL A 304 -29.86 18.10 9.30
C VAL A 304 -30.93 18.40 10.34
N LEU A 305 -30.59 19.06 11.45
CA LEU A 305 -31.54 19.40 12.52
C LEU A 305 -32.52 20.50 12.09
N THR A 306 -32.05 21.52 11.38
CA THR A 306 -32.90 22.59 10.86
C THR A 306 -33.85 22.07 9.78
N GLY A 307 -33.42 21.12 8.94
CA GLY A 307 -34.28 20.49 7.94
C GLY A 307 -35.28 19.49 8.54
N GLY A 308 -34.81 18.59 9.40
CA GLY A 308 -35.64 17.50 9.95
C GLY A 308 -36.58 17.91 11.07
N LEU A 309 -36.15 18.82 11.95
CA LEU A 309 -36.90 19.24 13.14
C LEU A 309 -37.31 20.71 13.12
N GLY A 310 -36.85 21.51 12.15
CA GLY A 310 -37.11 22.95 12.13
C GLY A 310 -36.35 23.75 13.20
N LEU A 311 -35.43 23.11 13.93
CA LEU A 311 -34.64 23.71 15.00
C LEU A 311 -33.47 24.51 14.41
N ALA A 312 -33.51 25.84 14.57
CA ALA A 312 -32.40 26.71 14.15
C ALA A 312 -31.23 26.56 15.14
N VAL A 313 -30.16 25.88 14.71
CA VAL A 313 -28.93 25.76 15.50
C VAL A 313 -28.07 27.01 15.25
N LYS A 314 -27.74 27.76 16.30
CA LYS A 314 -26.75 28.83 16.21
C LYS A 314 -25.38 28.23 16.47
N TYR A 315 -24.51 28.24 15.46
CA TYR A 315 -23.09 27.95 15.60
C TYR A 315 -22.49 28.79 16.74
N THR A 316 -21.94 28.17 17.79
CA THR A 316 -21.30 28.91 18.89
C THR A 316 -19.80 28.99 18.67
N ALA A 317 -19.26 30.20 18.61
CA ALA A 317 -17.84 30.50 18.38
C ALA A 317 -16.89 30.08 19.54
N LYS A 318 -17.18 29.00 20.27
CA LYS A 318 -16.45 28.59 21.49
C LYS A 318 -15.20 27.75 21.23
N ALA A 319 -14.97 27.27 20.01
CA ALA A 319 -13.85 26.38 19.66
C ALA A 319 -12.75 27.05 18.80
N LEU A 320 -12.44 28.33 19.02
CA LEU A 320 -11.44 29.04 18.21
C LEU A 320 -10.16 29.36 18.99
N PRO A 321 -8.98 28.84 18.58
CA PRO A 321 -7.71 29.37 19.03
C PRO A 321 -7.47 30.77 18.43
N THR A 322 -6.85 31.63 19.23
CA THR A 322 -6.58 33.04 18.93
C THR A 322 -5.58 33.21 17.79
N MET A 323 -6.06 33.25 16.55
CA MET A 323 -5.34 33.87 15.43
C MET A 323 -6.14 35.07 14.91
N THR A 324 -5.45 36.13 14.50
CA THR A 324 -6.04 37.38 14.01
C THR A 324 -6.67 37.16 12.63
N VAL A 325 -7.94 36.76 12.59
CA VAL A 325 -8.75 36.60 11.37
C VAL A 325 -9.36 37.94 10.95
N THR A 326 -9.42 38.20 9.64
CA THR A 326 -10.09 39.39 9.12
C THR A 326 -11.62 39.28 9.25
N ALA A 327 -12.27 40.38 9.63
CA ALA A 327 -13.74 40.43 9.75
C ALA A 327 -14.48 40.00 8.46
N LYS A 328 -13.82 40.14 7.30
CA LYS A 328 -14.37 39.77 5.99
C LYS A 328 -14.47 38.26 5.78
N ALA A 329 -13.44 37.48 6.13
CA ALA A 329 -13.49 36.02 6.02
C ALA A 329 -14.60 35.41 6.90
N THR A 330 -14.79 35.96 8.11
CA THR A 330 -15.86 35.54 9.02
C THR A 330 -17.25 35.81 8.45
N HIS A 331 -17.49 37.01 7.93
CA HIS A 331 -18.78 37.36 7.33
C HIS A 331 -19.13 36.46 6.13
N LEU A 332 -18.15 36.14 5.29
CA LEU A 332 -18.37 35.29 4.12
C LEU A 332 -18.76 33.86 4.51
N LEU A 333 -18.10 33.30 5.54
CA LEU A 333 -18.43 31.98 6.07
C LEU A 333 -19.83 31.96 6.70
N ASP A 334 -20.17 32.95 7.52
CA ASP A 334 -21.49 33.05 8.18
C ASP A 334 -22.62 33.17 7.14
N SER A 335 -22.39 33.92 6.06
CA SER A 335 -23.34 34.09 4.96
C SER A 335 -23.59 32.78 4.21
N PHE A 336 -22.55 31.95 4.03
CA PHE A 336 -22.67 30.64 3.41
C PHE A 336 -23.42 29.65 4.30
N ILE A 337 -23.16 29.65 5.62
CA ILE A 337 -23.87 28.80 6.57
C ILE A 337 -25.37 29.15 6.61
N ASP A 338 -25.73 30.43 6.61
CA ASP A 338 -27.14 30.86 6.59
C ASP A 338 -27.88 30.34 5.34
N LEU A 339 -27.23 30.33 4.17
CA LEU A 339 -27.78 29.74 2.95
C LEU A 339 -28.11 28.26 3.13
N LEU A 340 -27.16 27.48 3.65
CA LEU A 340 -27.35 26.04 3.85
C LEU A 340 -28.50 25.75 4.81
N LEU A 341 -28.58 26.48 5.92
CA LEU A 341 -29.65 26.31 6.91
C LEU A 341 -31.01 26.72 6.35
N ARG A 342 -31.09 27.83 5.61
CA ARG A 342 -32.34 28.33 5.01
C ARG A 342 -32.88 27.39 3.94
N THR A 343 -32.02 26.94 3.03
CA THR A 343 -32.40 26.05 1.93
C THR A 343 -32.80 24.66 2.46
N SER A 344 -32.11 24.17 3.48
CA SER A 344 -32.49 22.94 4.19
C SER A 344 -33.87 23.08 4.81
N LYS A 345 -34.13 24.15 5.57
CA LYS A 345 -35.44 24.41 6.19
C LYS A 345 -36.59 24.45 5.18
N ALA A 346 -36.37 25.08 4.03
CA ALA A 346 -37.43 25.35 3.05
C ALA A 346 -37.84 24.12 2.24
N ARG A 347 -36.91 23.18 1.98
CA ARG A 347 -37.12 22.13 0.97
C ARG A 347 -37.03 20.70 1.50
N SER A 348 -36.41 20.49 2.65
CA SER A 348 -36.09 19.15 3.16
C SER A 348 -37.30 18.28 3.50
N THR A 349 -38.40 18.84 3.99
CA THR A 349 -39.62 18.07 4.34
C THR A 349 -40.40 17.61 3.11
N GLN A 350 -40.51 18.45 2.08
CA GLN A 350 -41.11 18.08 0.79
C GLN A 350 -40.25 17.02 0.11
N HIS A 351 -38.92 17.20 0.15
CA HIS A 351 -37.96 16.29 -0.43
C HIS A 351 -37.95 14.92 0.27
N ALA A 352 -37.98 14.91 1.61
CA ALA A 352 -38.10 13.69 2.41
C ALA A 352 -39.38 12.89 2.13
N GLN A 353 -40.44 13.50 1.60
CA GLN A 353 -41.65 12.77 1.17
C GLN A 353 -41.50 12.15 -0.22
N ILE A 354 -40.81 12.83 -1.14
CA ILE A 354 -40.52 12.35 -2.51
C ILE A 354 -39.48 11.22 -2.47
N SER A 355 -38.55 11.26 -1.53
CA SER A 355 -37.45 10.30 -1.40
C SER A 355 -37.82 8.98 -0.72
N LYS A 356 -38.91 8.94 0.08
CA LYS A 356 -39.34 7.72 0.82
C LYS A 356 -39.40 6.45 -0.03
N PRO A 357 -40.07 6.41 -1.21
CA PRO A 357 -40.19 5.18 -1.98
C PRO A 357 -38.88 4.71 -2.63
N ILE A 358 -37.81 5.53 -2.63
CA ILE A 358 -36.51 5.20 -3.25
C ILE A 358 -35.49 4.87 -2.18
N LEU A 359 -35.35 5.73 -1.17
CA LEU A 359 -34.41 5.51 -0.06
C LEU A 359 -34.79 4.28 0.78
N LEU A 360 -36.06 3.86 0.78
CA LEU A 360 -36.54 2.75 1.61
C LEU A 360 -36.84 1.47 0.80
N HIS A 361 -36.49 1.46 -0.50
CA HIS A 361 -36.71 0.33 -1.39
C HIS A 361 -35.42 -0.46 -1.59
N ALA A 362 -35.43 -1.73 -1.19
CA ALA A 362 -34.24 -2.61 -1.21
C ALA A 362 -33.66 -2.88 -2.62
N ASP A 363 -34.47 -2.68 -3.67
CA ASP A 363 -34.08 -2.86 -5.08
C ASP A 363 -34.21 -1.57 -5.92
N ALA A 364 -34.20 -0.36 -5.33
CA ALA A 364 -34.26 0.87 -6.14
C ALA A 364 -32.93 1.02 -6.89
N PRO A 365 -32.89 0.96 -8.23
CA PRO A 365 -31.66 1.26 -8.95
C PRO A 365 -31.47 2.78 -8.94
N LEU A 366 -30.96 3.35 -7.85
CA LEU A 366 -30.18 4.58 -7.97
C LEU A 366 -28.99 4.19 -8.86
N ASN A 367 -29.00 4.73 -10.08
CA ASN A 367 -28.24 4.28 -11.25
C ASN A 367 -27.25 3.14 -10.99
N THR A 368 -27.70 1.92 -11.21
CA THR A 368 -26.82 0.76 -11.26
C THR A 368 -25.82 0.99 -12.39
N GLY A 369 -24.56 1.25 -12.06
CA GLY A 369 -23.46 0.98 -12.96
C GLY A 369 -23.63 -0.45 -13.47
N THR A 370 -24.13 -0.58 -14.69
CA THR A 370 -23.98 -1.82 -15.44
C THR A 370 -22.48 -1.94 -15.61
N LYS A 371 -21.91 -3.03 -15.06
CA LYS A 371 -20.70 -3.60 -15.64
C LYS A 371 -21.01 -3.68 -17.14
N GLY A 372 -20.36 -2.84 -17.94
CA GLY A 372 -20.51 -2.90 -19.37
C GLY A 372 -20.15 -4.32 -19.82
N LYS A 373 -21.15 -5.09 -20.25
CA LYS A 373 -20.90 -6.19 -21.16
C LYS A 373 -20.43 -5.55 -22.46
N VAL A 374 -19.13 -5.62 -22.72
CA VAL A 374 -18.67 -5.59 -24.10
C VAL A 374 -18.69 -7.04 -24.55
N ASP A 375 -19.70 -7.35 -25.36
CA ASP A 375 -19.80 -8.61 -26.07
C ASP A 375 -18.83 -8.53 -27.26
N LEU A 376 -17.76 -9.32 -27.22
CA LEU A 376 -16.98 -9.66 -28.40
C LEU A 376 -16.90 -11.18 -28.44
N THR A 377 -17.84 -11.76 -29.18
CA THR A 377 -17.90 -13.16 -29.59
C THR A 377 -16.52 -13.75 -29.91
N ARG A 378 -16.23 -14.93 -29.35
CA ARG A 378 -15.47 -15.99 -30.02
C ARG A 378 -15.94 -17.38 -29.59
N GLN A 379 -15.98 -18.26 -30.58
CA GLN A 379 -16.43 -19.66 -30.53
C GLN A 379 -15.53 -20.58 -29.67
N PRO A 380 -16.03 -21.76 -29.27
CA PRO A 380 -15.39 -22.68 -28.32
C PRO A 380 -14.35 -23.61 -28.97
N GLY A 381 -13.34 -24.03 -28.19
CA GLY A 381 -12.42 -25.12 -28.53
C GLY A 381 -11.32 -25.36 -27.47
N ASP A 382 -11.36 -26.56 -26.86
CA ASP A 382 -10.31 -27.41 -26.22
C ASP A 382 -9.18 -26.74 -25.41
N GLY A 383 -9.01 -26.97 -24.10
CA GLY A 383 -8.74 -28.23 -23.41
C GLY A 383 -8.18 -27.92 -21.99
N PRO A 384 -7.84 -28.92 -21.15
CA PRO A 384 -8.06 -28.89 -19.69
C PRO A 384 -6.86 -28.37 -18.90
N ASP A 385 -7.12 -27.65 -17.80
CA ASP A 385 -6.25 -27.70 -16.62
C ASP A 385 -7.12 -27.68 -15.35
N GLN A 386 -7.28 -28.86 -14.78
CA GLN A 386 -7.95 -29.07 -13.51
C GLN A 386 -6.97 -28.71 -12.37
N SER A 387 -7.07 -27.49 -11.86
CA SER A 387 -6.70 -27.23 -10.47
C SER A 387 -7.77 -27.91 -9.60
N LEU A 388 -7.38 -28.99 -8.93
CA LEU A 388 -8.22 -29.72 -7.98
C LEU A 388 -8.73 -28.77 -6.89
N LEU A 389 -9.97 -28.30 -7.06
CA LEU A 389 -10.74 -27.59 -6.05
C LEU A 389 -11.27 -28.61 -5.03
N ASP A 390 -10.52 -28.78 -3.94
CA ASP A 390 -11.05 -29.43 -2.75
C ASP A 390 -12.11 -28.48 -2.14
N THR A 391 -13.38 -28.82 -2.34
CA THR A 391 -14.53 -27.91 -2.25
C THR A 391 -15.08 -27.73 -0.82
N THR A 392 -14.28 -27.96 0.21
CA THR A 392 -14.69 -27.74 1.60
C THR A 392 -14.24 -26.37 2.11
N LEU A 393 -14.71 -25.30 1.47
CA LEU A 393 -14.81 -23.99 2.12
C LEU A 393 -16.04 -24.03 3.02
N MET A 394 -15.85 -24.29 4.32
CA MET A 394 -16.91 -24.05 5.30
C MET A 394 -17.27 -22.56 5.23
N VAL A 395 -18.49 -22.27 4.76
CA VAL A 395 -19.05 -20.92 4.75
C VAL A 395 -19.12 -20.41 6.19
N ARG A 396 -18.12 -19.64 6.59
CA ARG A 396 -18.11 -18.92 7.87
C ARG A 396 -19.08 -17.75 7.79
N GLY A 397 -19.68 -17.42 8.94
CA GLY A 397 -20.60 -16.29 9.08
C GLY A 397 -19.94 -15.01 8.56
N LYS A 398 -20.72 -14.19 7.83
CA LYS A 398 -20.21 -13.01 7.14
C LYS A 398 -19.42 -12.10 8.11
N PRO A 399 -18.21 -11.67 7.74
CA PRO A 399 -17.53 -10.62 8.49
C PRO A 399 -18.41 -9.37 8.58
N GLN A 400 -18.30 -8.64 9.69
CA GLN A 400 -18.87 -7.29 9.81
C GLN A 400 -18.34 -6.45 8.65
N THR A 401 -19.23 -6.01 7.76
CA THR A 401 -18.90 -5.10 6.66
C THR A 401 -18.70 -3.71 7.23
N TYR A 402 -17.48 -3.20 7.11
CA TYR A 402 -17.16 -1.80 7.31
C TYR A 402 -17.17 -1.13 5.92
N THR A 403 -18.00 -0.11 5.74
CA THR A 403 -17.98 0.72 4.53
C THR A 403 -16.82 1.69 4.65
N GLU A 404 -15.89 1.67 3.70
CA GLU A 404 -14.75 2.59 3.66
C GLU A 404 -14.54 3.11 2.25
N ILE A 405 -14.17 4.40 2.15
CA ILE A 405 -13.82 5.04 0.88
C ILE A 405 -12.51 4.41 0.40
N VAL A 406 -12.59 3.67 -0.71
CA VAL A 406 -11.40 3.14 -1.41
C VAL A 406 -11.25 3.91 -2.71
N GLN A 407 -10.13 4.61 -2.86
CA GLN A 407 -9.74 5.22 -4.13
C GLN A 407 -9.38 4.10 -5.11
N VAL A 408 -10.24 3.83 -6.10
CA VAL A 408 -9.93 2.87 -7.16
C VAL A 408 -9.07 3.58 -8.20
N GLN A 409 -7.76 3.37 -8.12
CA GLN A 409 -6.85 3.84 -9.17
C GLN A 409 -6.86 2.82 -10.31
N HIS A 410 -7.09 3.30 -11.53
CA HIS A 410 -6.91 2.49 -12.73
C HIS A 410 -5.42 2.16 -12.87
N VAL A 411 -5.10 0.87 -12.95
CA VAL A 411 -3.74 0.38 -13.18
C VAL A 411 -3.71 -0.31 -14.53
N ASP A 412 -2.84 0.19 -15.40
CA ASP A 412 -2.50 -0.45 -16.66
C ASP A 412 -1.60 -1.67 -16.38
N ASP A 413 -2.22 -2.83 -16.12
CA ASP A 413 -1.49 -4.08 -15.82
C ASP A 413 -1.41 -5.02 -17.03
N VAL A 414 -0.24 -5.63 -17.22
CA VAL A 414 0.03 -6.67 -18.23
C VAL A 414 0.69 -7.87 -17.54
N PRO A 415 -0.08 -8.68 -16.81
CA PRO A 415 0.46 -9.79 -16.02
C PRO A 415 1.14 -10.82 -16.92
N ALA A 416 2.46 -10.94 -16.79
CA ALA A 416 3.25 -11.97 -17.46
C ALA A 416 4.47 -12.31 -16.61
N GLN A 417 4.64 -13.59 -16.26
CA GLN A 417 5.72 -14.01 -15.39
C GLN A 417 7.09 -13.79 -16.06
N SER A 418 8.06 -13.29 -15.29
CA SER A 418 9.44 -13.14 -15.74
C SER A 418 10.03 -14.51 -16.07
N LYS A 419 10.94 -14.56 -17.04
CA LYS A 419 11.64 -15.79 -17.42
C LYS A 419 13.13 -15.71 -17.18
N ASN A 420 13.76 -16.82 -16.82
CA ASN A 420 15.21 -16.94 -16.85
C ASN A 420 15.72 -17.10 -18.30
N LEU A 421 17.04 -17.13 -18.51
CA LEU A 421 17.64 -17.27 -19.85
C LEU A 421 17.50 -18.68 -20.46
N ASN A 422 16.89 -19.63 -19.75
CA ASN A 422 16.46 -20.93 -20.25
C ASN A 422 14.93 -20.95 -20.53
N ASP A 423 14.30 -19.78 -20.67
CA ASP A 423 12.87 -19.59 -20.96
C ASP A 423 11.90 -20.18 -19.92
N GLN A 424 12.39 -20.48 -18.72
CA GLN A 424 11.58 -20.97 -17.60
C GLN A 424 11.06 -19.82 -16.74
N PRO A 425 9.80 -19.87 -16.25
CA PRO A 425 9.27 -18.92 -15.29
C PRO A 425 10.18 -18.77 -14.07
N ALA A 426 10.46 -17.54 -13.63
CA ALA A 426 11.43 -17.24 -12.59
C ALA A 426 11.06 -16.02 -11.74
N GLU A 427 10.95 -16.25 -10.43
CA GLU A 427 10.87 -15.21 -9.41
C GLU A 427 12.27 -14.57 -9.16
N PRO A 428 12.33 -13.39 -8.51
CA PRO A 428 13.59 -12.86 -8.00
C PRO A 428 14.25 -13.85 -7.02
N ALA A 429 15.57 -13.80 -6.88
CA ALA A 429 16.31 -14.73 -6.04
C ALA A 429 15.83 -14.70 -4.57
N ASP A 430 15.43 -13.54 -4.04
CA ASP A 430 14.92 -13.40 -2.66
C ASP A 430 13.47 -13.90 -2.46
N LYS A 431 12.76 -14.21 -3.55
CA LYS A 431 11.40 -14.77 -3.55
C LYS A 431 11.33 -16.21 -4.03
N THR A 432 12.39 -16.70 -4.66
CA THR A 432 12.45 -18.08 -5.13
C THR A 432 12.50 -19.04 -3.95
N CYS A 433 11.69 -20.09 -3.97
CA CYS A 433 11.73 -21.12 -2.94
C CYS A 433 13.08 -21.85 -2.96
N THR A 434 13.73 -21.95 -1.80
CA THR A 434 15.04 -22.59 -1.61
C THR A 434 15.04 -23.42 -0.31
N GLN A 435 15.96 -24.36 -0.16
CA GLN A 435 16.08 -25.24 1.02
C GLN A 435 17.47 -25.12 1.63
N GLY A 436 17.69 -24.08 2.45
CA GLY A 436 18.96 -23.83 3.16
C GLY A 436 20.19 -23.54 2.29
N CYS A 437 20.05 -23.66 0.97
CA CYS A 437 21.06 -23.50 -0.06
C CYS A 437 20.46 -22.68 -1.21
N PRO A 438 21.27 -21.99 -2.04
CA PRO A 438 20.75 -21.14 -3.10
C PRO A 438 20.23 -21.91 -4.33
N VAL A 439 19.87 -23.19 -4.19
CA VAL A 439 19.28 -23.99 -5.28
C VAL A 439 17.79 -23.69 -5.35
N SER A 440 17.31 -23.27 -6.52
CA SER A 440 15.90 -23.03 -6.81
C SER A 440 15.11 -24.33 -6.73
N MET A 441 14.10 -24.42 -5.85
CA MET A 441 13.20 -25.57 -5.77
C MET A 441 12.21 -25.66 -6.96
N VAL A 442 12.27 -24.71 -7.89
CA VAL A 442 11.48 -24.73 -9.13
C VAL A 442 12.33 -25.30 -10.27
N THR A 443 13.39 -24.59 -10.61
CA THR A 443 14.19 -24.81 -11.82
C THR A 443 15.44 -25.64 -11.57
N GLY A 444 15.83 -25.84 -10.30
CA GLY A 444 17.08 -26.47 -9.88
C GLY A 444 18.34 -25.71 -10.25
N GLU A 445 18.23 -24.45 -10.68
CA GLU A 445 19.38 -23.58 -10.90
C GLU A 445 19.98 -23.10 -9.56
N GLU A 446 21.29 -22.92 -9.49
CA GLU A 446 21.93 -22.16 -8.41
C GLU A 446 21.67 -20.66 -8.61
N LEU A 447 21.24 -19.99 -7.54
CA LEU A 447 20.92 -18.56 -7.41
C LEU A 447 21.78 -17.93 -6.31
N LEU A 448 23.07 -17.75 -6.58
CA LEU A 448 24.02 -17.28 -5.58
C LEU A 448 24.24 -15.77 -5.70
N THR A 449 23.71 -15.01 -4.73
CA THR A 449 23.91 -13.55 -4.62
C THR A 449 24.90 -13.22 -3.51
N LEU A 450 25.93 -12.44 -3.83
CA LEU A 450 26.99 -12.03 -2.90
C LEU A 450 27.23 -10.52 -2.99
N THR A 451 27.28 -9.83 -1.85
CA THR A 451 27.59 -8.40 -1.79
C THR A 451 29.09 -8.20 -1.60
N ASP A 452 29.76 -7.61 -2.59
CA ASP A 452 31.22 -7.40 -2.53
C ASP A 452 31.59 -5.96 -2.11
N ALA A 453 30.71 -4.97 -2.33
CA ALA A 453 30.93 -3.60 -1.87
C ALA A 453 29.61 -2.86 -1.63
N VAL A 454 29.66 -1.78 -0.85
CA VAL A 454 28.51 -0.89 -0.60
C VAL A 454 28.96 0.55 -0.85
N LEU A 455 28.27 1.25 -1.74
CA LEU A 455 28.32 2.70 -1.86
C LEU A 455 27.35 3.28 -0.85
N ASP A 456 27.86 3.94 0.18
CA ASP A 456 27.02 4.57 1.18
C ASP A 456 26.50 5.94 0.71
N GLY A 457 25.59 6.51 1.48
CA GLY A 457 24.90 7.75 1.14
C GLY A 457 23.44 7.74 1.54
N VAL A 458 22.74 8.80 1.17
CA VAL A 458 21.28 8.91 1.34
C VAL A 458 20.56 7.77 0.60
N LEU A 459 20.98 7.48 -0.63
CA LEU A 459 20.54 6.35 -1.44
C LEU A 459 21.67 5.32 -1.52
N PRO A 460 21.77 4.36 -0.57
CA PRO A 460 22.84 3.38 -0.54
C PRO A 460 22.70 2.38 -1.70
N PHE A 461 23.83 1.92 -2.22
CA PHE A 461 23.88 0.97 -3.34
C PHE A 461 24.82 -0.19 -3.04
N GLU A 462 24.29 -1.39 -3.10
CA GLU A 462 25.06 -2.62 -2.94
C GLU A 462 25.59 -3.06 -4.30
N TRP A 463 26.91 -3.15 -4.42
CA TRP A 463 27.57 -3.83 -5.52
C TRP A 463 27.54 -5.33 -5.22
N THR A 464 26.61 -6.02 -5.88
CA THR A 464 26.46 -7.46 -5.76
C THR A 464 26.98 -8.13 -7.01
N ARG A 465 27.46 -9.36 -6.84
CA ARG A 465 27.60 -10.33 -7.93
C ARG A 465 26.60 -11.45 -7.72
N LEU A 466 25.98 -11.87 -8.81
CA LEU A 466 24.94 -12.88 -8.80
C LEU A 466 25.30 -13.95 -9.82
N TYR A 467 25.33 -15.21 -9.38
CA TYR A 467 25.45 -16.36 -10.27
C TYR A 467 24.08 -16.98 -10.48
N ARG A 468 23.72 -17.18 -11.74
CA ARG A 468 22.52 -17.89 -12.16
C ARG A 468 22.91 -18.97 -13.16
N THR A 469 22.56 -20.22 -12.88
CA THR A 469 22.96 -21.36 -13.74
C THR A 469 22.37 -21.25 -15.15
N SER A 470 21.15 -20.72 -15.30
CA SER A 470 20.57 -20.49 -16.62
C SER A 470 21.34 -19.46 -17.47
N ALA A 471 22.24 -18.67 -16.87
CA ALA A 471 22.98 -17.60 -17.53
C ALA A 471 24.41 -17.98 -17.96
N VAL A 472 24.80 -19.25 -17.83
CA VAL A 472 26.17 -19.72 -18.15
C VAL A 472 26.55 -19.57 -19.63
N GLU A 473 25.58 -19.42 -20.53
CA GLU A 473 25.81 -19.14 -21.96
C GLU A 473 25.87 -17.64 -22.30
N ASN A 474 25.63 -16.75 -21.31
CA ASN A 474 25.60 -15.30 -21.50
C ASN A 474 26.76 -14.63 -20.74
N PRO A 475 27.91 -14.36 -21.39
CA PRO A 475 29.06 -13.76 -20.72
C PRO A 475 28.79 -12.30 -20.31
N SER A 476 29.04 -11.97 -19.04
CA SER A 476 29.08 -10.59 -18.57
C SER A 476 30.51 -10.10 -18.30
N SER A 477 30.66 -8.86 -17.84
CA SER A 477 31.94 -8.33 -17.34
C SER A 477 32.55 -9.19 -16.22
N LEU A 478 31.74 -9.92 -15.46
CA LEU A 478 32.17 -10.82 -14.37
C LEU A 478 32.35 -12.28 -14.80
N GLY A 479 32.26 -12.60 -16.10
CA GLY A 479 32.36 -13.97 -16.59
C GLY A 479 31.01 -14.60 -16.94
N PHE A 480 31.02 -15.89 -17.25
CA PHE A 480 29.85 -16.68 -17.61
C PHE A 480 29.01 -17.02 -16.38
N GLY A 481 27.67 -16.96 -16.48
CA GLY A 481 26.75 -17.23 -15.37
C GLY A 481 26.65 -16.11 -14.32
N TRP A 482 27.66 -15.24 -14.26
CA TRP A 482 27.71 -14.11 -13.33
C TRP A 482 27.12 -12.84 -13.91
N SER A 483 26.42 -12.06 -13.09
CA SER A 483 26.00 -10.67 -13.33
C SER A 483 26.33 -9.81 -12.10
N HIS A 484 26.12 -8.49 -12.20
CA HIS A 484 26.23 -7.58 -11.07
C HIS A 484 25.04 -6.63 -10.98
N SER A 485 24.87 -5.92 -9.86
CA SER A 485 23.74 -5.01 -9.59
C SER A 485 23.53 -3.82 -10.56
N LEU A 486 24.41 -3.64 -11.56
CA LEU A 486 24.24 -2.67 -12.66
C LEU A 486 23.99 -3.33 -14.02
N ASN A 487 23.94 -4.66 -14.12
CA ASN A 487 23.72 -5.41 -15.36
C ASN A 487 22.24 -5.41 -15.80
N HIS A 488 21.61 -4.25 -15.81
CA HIS A 488 20.30 -4.11 -16.44
C HIS A 488 20.47 -3.80 -17.93
N ARG A 489 19.70 -4.49 -18.78
CA ARG A 489 19.65 -4.26 -20.22
C ARG A 489 18.22 -4.03 -20.66
N LEU A 490 18.00 -2.99 -21.45
CA LEU A 490 16.72 -2.73 -22.09
C LEU A 490 16.93 -2.81 -23.59
N GLN A 491 16.04 -3.51 -24.31
CA GLN A 491 16.15 -3.69 -25.76
C GLN A 491 14.78 -3.55 -26.39
N GLU A 492 14.72 -3.05 -27.62
CA GLU A 492 13.51 -3.09 -28.44
C GLU A 492 13.36 -4.47 -29.08
N ASP A 493 12.15 -5.04 -29.00
CA ASP A 493 11.78 -6.27 -29.66
C ASP A 493 10.42 -6.07 -30.36
N GLY A 494 10.46 -5.67 -31.63
CA GLY A 494 9.27 -5.27 -32.38
C GLY A 494 8.57 -4.05 -31.76
N ASN A 495 7.34 -4.24 -31.30
CA ASN A 495 6.54 -3.18 -30.64
C ASN A 495 6.66 -3.22 -29.09
N GLU A 496 7.46 -4.14 -28.55
CA GLU A 496 7.66 -4.33 -27.12
C GLU A 496 9.08 -3.95 -26.70
N LEU A 497 9.25 -3.83 -25.38
CA LEU A 497 10.52 -3.63 -24.72
C LEU A 497 10.85 -4.86 -23.89
N LEU A 498 12.02 -5.45 -24.15
CA LEU A 498 12.56 -6.55 -23.37
C LEU A 498 13.53 -5.98 -22.33
N TRP A 499 13.14 -6.07 -21.05
CA TRP A 499 14.00 -5.76 -19.93
C TRP A 499 14.65 -7.04 -19.40
N THR A 500 15.98 -7.09 -19.40
CA THR A 500 16.74 -8.07 -18.63
C THR A 500 17.27 -7.40 -17.37
N ASP A 501 16.83 -7.84 -16.21
CA ASP A 501 17.28 -7.28 -14.93
C ASP A 501 18.68 -7.77 -14.53
N HIS A 502 19.20 -7.22 -13.44
CA HIS A 502 20.50 -7.59 -12.88
C HIS A 502 20.61 -9.07 -12.44
N GLU A 503 19.50 -9.80 -12.31
CA GLU A 503 19.49 -11.23 -12.01
C GLU A 503 19.40 -12.11 -13.27
N ASN A 504 19.51 -11.51 -14.46
CA ASN A 504 19.29 -12.14 -15.76
C ASN A 504 17.87 -12.67 -15.99
N ARG A 505 16.85 -12.07 -15.35
CA ARG A 505 15.45 -12.36 -15.64
C ARG A 505 14.93 -11.42 -16.72
N GLN A 506 14.10 -11.95 -17.59
CA GLN A 506 13.54 -11.28 -18.76
C GLN A 506 12.06 -10.98 -18.54
N THR A 507 11.70 -9.70 -18.67
CA THR A 507 10.33 -9.20 -18.59
C THR A 507 10.02 -8.37 -19.83
N ARG A 508 8.89 -8.64 -20.45
CA ARG A 508 8.39 -7.89 -21.62
C ARG A 508 7.41 -6.83 -21.16
N PHE A 509 7.54 -5.64 -21.73
CA PHE A 509 6.61 -4.54 -21.54
C PHE A 509 6.16 -3.98 -22.89
N PRO A 510 4.88 -3.61 -23.05
CA PRO A 510 4.48 -2.69 -24.09
C PRO A 510 5.23 -1.35 -23.93
N ARG A 511 5.46 -0.64 -25.04
CA ARG A 511 6.09 0.68 -24.98
C ARG A 511 5.17 1.69 -24.26
N PRO A 512 5.62 2.36 -23.18
CA PRO A 512 4.82 3.40 -22.55
C PRO A 512 4.64 4.59 -23.50
N THR A 513 3.50 5.27 -23.38
CA THR A 513 3.12 6.42 -24.21
C THR A 513 2.59 7.55 -23.35
N ALA A 514 2.38 8.75 -23.90
CA ALA A 514 1.73 9.83 -23.16
C ALA A 514 0.30 9.47 -22.67
N GLN A 515 -0.38 8.54 -23.35
CA GLN A 515 -1.70 8.05 -22.95
C GLN A 515 -1.64 6.95 -21.87
N ARG A 516 -0.56 6.16 -21.87
CA ARG A 516 -0.28 5.10 -20.88
C ARG A 516 1.13 5.29 -20.34
N PRO A 517 1.34 6.31 -19.49
CA PRO A 517 2.67 6.72 -19.06
C PRO A 517 3.30 5.76 -18.04
N ALA A 518 2.49 4.88 -17.43
CA ALA A 518 2.94 3.85 -16.50
C ALA A 518 2.26 2.53 -16.86
N ILE A 519 3.02 1.45 -16.94
CA ILE A 519 2.52 0.10 -17.21
C ILE A 519 3.13 -0.84 -16.17
N THR A 520 2.26 -1.53 -15.44
CA THR A 520 2.61 -2.51 -14.42
C THR A 520 2.60 -3.92 -15.02
N ASN A 521 3.44 -4.80 -14.48
CA ASN A 521 3.33 -6.23 -14.66
C ASN A 521 3.34 -6.86 -13.25
N SER A 522 2.15 -7.22 -12.78
CA SER A 522 1.92 -7.77 -11.43
C SER A 522 2.69 -9.07 -11.17
N LEU A 523 2.71 -10.00 -12.13
CA LEU A 523 3.45 -11.26 -12.01
C LEU A 523 4.98 -11.04 -11.95
N ALA A 524 5.52 -10.21 -12.83
CA ALA A 524 6.95 -9.86 -12.81
C ALA A 524 7.34 -8.93 -11.64
N ARG A 525 6.34 -8.39 -10.92
CA ARG A 525 6.49 -7.39 -9.86
C ARG A 525 7.32 -6.20 -10.29
N ALA A 526 7.08 -5.72 -11.49
CA ALA A 526 7.85 -4.65 -12.12
C ALA A 526 6.93 -3.70 -12.87
N ALA A 527 7.39 -2.47 -13.07
CA ALA A 527 6.66 -1.47 -13.81
C ALA A 527 7.61 -0.65 -14.69
N ILE A 528 7.12 -0.18 -15.83
CA ILE A 528 7.81 0.74 -16.72
C ILE A 528 7.04 2.05 -16.82
N TYR A 529 7.78 3.16 -16.82
CA TYR A 529 7.26 4.51 -16.86
C TYR A 529 7.94 5.32 -17.97
N LEU A 530 7.21 6.28 -18.53
CA LEU A 530 7.78 7.36 -19.31
C LEU A 530 8.46 8.36 -18.37
N GLY A 531 9.75 8.61 -18.56
CA GLY A 531 10.52 9.54 -17.73
C GLY A 531 10.21 11.01 -18.02
N GLU A 532 10.65 11.89 -17.12
CA GLU A 532 10.47 13.34 -17.26
C GLU A 532 11.28 13.94 -18.43
N LYS A 533 12.41 13.31 -18.77
CA LYS A 533 13.25 13.75 -19.88
C LYS A 533 12.81 13.09 -21.18
N GLU A 534 12.94 13.82 -22.28
CA GLU A 534 12.64 13.29 -23.61
C GLU A 534 13.43 12.01 -23.90
N GLY A 535 12.70 10.94 -24.24
CA GLY A 535 13.26 9.62 -24.53
C GLY A 535 13.80 8.85 -23.31
N GLU A 536 13.54 9.30 -22.09
CA GLU A 536 13.87 8.57 -20.87
C GLU A 536 12.78 7.53 -20.57
N LEU A 537 13.20 6.31 -20.25
CA LEU A 537 12.35 5.24 -19.77
C LEU A 537 12.79 4.89 -18.36
N VAL A 538 11.84 4.75 -17.43
CA VAL A 538 12.13 4.43 -16.03
C VAL A 538 11.55 3.07 -15.73
N LEU A 539 12.34 2.17 -15.16
CA LEU A 539 11.87 0.86 -14.70
C LEU A 539 11.90 0.83 -13.18
N ALA A 540 10.89 0.23 -12.56
CA ALA A 540 10.86 -0.06 -11.14
C ALA A 540 10.63 -1.55 -10.92
N GLN A 541 11.24 -2.08 -9.87
CA GLN A 541 11.02 -3.45 -9.40
C GLN A 541 10.52 -3.38 -7.97
N SER A 542 9.55 -4.23 -7.62
CA SER A 542 9.12 -4.37 -6.24
C SER A 542 10.30 -4.86 -5.39
N GLY A 543 10.46 -4.30 -4.20
CA GLY A 543 11.53 -4.66 -3.28
C GLY A 543 11.41 -3.89 -1.97
N LYS A 544 12.28 -4.20 -0.99
CA LYS A 544 12.30 -3.51 0.31
C LYS A 544 12.52 -2.01 0.20
N THR A 545 13.29 -1.58 -0.81
CA THR A 545 13.52 -0.17 -1.13
C THR A 545 13.03 0.09 -2.54
N GLN A 546 12.15 1.06 -2.72
CA GLN A 546 11.69 1.46 -4.04
C GLN A 546 12.85 2.13 -4.80
N ARG A 547 13.22 1.54 -5.95
CA ARG A 547 14.28 2.04 -6.82
C ARG A 547 13.75 2.23 -8.23
N PHE A 548 14.17 3.33 -8.84
CA PHE A 548 13.83 3.69 -10.21
C PHE A 548 15.10 3.67 -11.07
N TYR A 549 15.13 2.80 -12.06
CA TYR A 549 16.24 2.60 -12.99
C TYR A 549 15.99 3.42 -14.25
N HIS A 550 16.82 4.44 -14.50
CA HIS A 550 16.63 5.39 -15.59
C HIS A 550 17.43 5.01 -16.83
N PHE A 551 16.75 4.75 -17.93
CA PHE A 551 17.32 4.40 -19.23
C PHE A 551 17.21 5.57 -20.20
N LYS A 552 18.32 5.89 -20.88
CA LYS A 552 18.34 6.80 -22.03
C LYS A 552 19.09 6.12 -23.17
N HIS A 553 18.47 6.09 -24.36
CA HIS A 553 18.96 5.31 -25.50
C HIS A 553 19.30 3.86 -25.09
N PHE A 554 18.42 3.22 -24.31
CA PHE A 554 18.56 1.85 -23.83
C PHE A 554 19.76 1.57 -22.91
N LYS A 555 20.47 2.60 -22.46
CA LYS A 555 21.54 2.49 -21.46
C LYS A 555 21.08 2.99 -20.10
N LEU A 556 21.40 2.26 -19.04
CA LEU A 556 21.14 2.67 -17.67
C LEU A 556 22.03 3.87 -17.32
N THR A 557 21.44 5.02 -17.02
CA THR A 557 22.15 6.28 -16.75
C THR A 557 22.07 6.73 -15.31
N ALA A 558 21.06 6.29 -14.56
CA ALA A 558 20.91 6.63 -13.16
C ALA A 558 20.00 5.65 -12.41
N ILE A 559 20.09 5.68 -11.09
CA ILE A 559 19.17 5.04 -10.16
C ILE A 559 18.65 6.12 -9.21
N SER A 560 17.34 6.18 -8.96
CA SER A 560 16.75 7.11 -8.00
C SER A 560 15.75 6.47 -7.04
N ASP A 561 15.33 7.23 -6.03
CA ASP A 561 14.25 6.88 -5.10
C ASP A 561 13.09 7.90 -5.17
N ALA A 562 12.05 7.69 -4.36
CA ALA A 562 10.86 8.56 -4.31
C ALA A 562 11.16 10.01 -3.88
N TYR A 563 12.28 10.25 -3.20
CA TYR A 563 12.74 11.58 -2.78
C TYR A 563 13.59 12.29 -3.85
N GLY A 564 13.83 11.65 -5.01
CA GLY A 564 14.68 12.18 -6.07
C GLY A 564 16.18 12.16 -5.71
N ASN A 565 16.57 11.43 -4.68
CA ASN A 565 17.98 11.10 -4.47
C ASN A 565 18.43 10.26 -5.66
N ARG A 566 19.60 10.57 -6.23
CA ARG A 566 20.00 10.00 -7.53
C ARG A 566 21.46 9.58 -7.50
N LEU A 567 21.71 8.36 -7.93
CA LEU A 567 23.02 7.84 -8.29
C LEU A 567 23.20 7.99 -9.80
N THR A 568 24.34 8.53 -10.22
CA THR A 568 24.67 8.73 -11.62
C THR A 568 25.60 7.63 -12.09
N ILE A 569 25.34 7.09 -13.27
CA ILE A 569 26.15 6.04 -13.89
C ILE A 569 26.83 6.60 -15.12
N THR A 570 28.15 6.46 -15.17
CA THR A 570 28.98 6.94 -16.28
C THR A 570 29.60 5.78 -17.05
N TYR A 571 29.84 6.01 -18.33
CA TYR A 571 30.46 5.04 -19.22
C TYR A 571 31.75 5.63 -19.82
N ARG A 572 32.75 4.78 -20.03
CA ARG A 572 34.00 5.10 -20.74
C ARG A 572 34.22 4.02 -21.79
N ASP A 573 34.43 4.44 -23.04
CA ASP A 573 34.60 3.53 -24.20
C ASP A 573 33.47 2.48 -24.32
N GLY A 574 32.24 2.93 -24.04
CA GLY A 574 31.04 2.08 -24.10
C GLY A 574 30.81 1.16 -22.90
N ARG A 575 31.73 1.12 -21.92
CA ARG A 575 31.65 0.26 -20.73
C ARG A 575 31.27 1.03 -19.48
N LEU A 576 30.59 0.37 -18.55
CA LEU A 576 30.28 0.93 -17.23
C LEU A 576 31.59 1.31 -16.54
N HIS A 577 31.74 2.58 -16.18
CA HIS A 577 32.98 3.11 -15.62
C HIS A 577 32.84 3.42 -14.13
N ARG A 578 31.76 4.11 -13.74
CA ARG A 578 31.57 4.58 -12.37
C ARG A 578 30.10 4.74 -12.03
N ILE A 579 29.73 4.39 -10.81
CA ILE A 579 28.48 4.82 -10.17
C ILE A 579 28.82 5.77 -9.03
N GLU A 580 28.20 6.96 -9.01
CA GLU A 580 28.52 8.03 -8.06
C GLU A 580 27.25 8.62 -7.45
N ASN A 581 27.33 9.02 -6.19
CA ASN A 581 26.28 9.78 -5.52
C ASN A 581 26.53 11.29 -5.68
N LYS A 582 25.49 12.11 -5.44
CA LYS A 582 25.60 13.59 -5.46
C LYS A 582 26.52 14.14 -4.35
N PHE A 583 26.90 13.29 -3.41
CA PHE A 583 27.69 13.60 -2.22
C PHE A 583 29.10 13.04 -2.35
N GLU A 584 29.64 13.03 -3.57
CA GLU A 584 31.08 12.94 -3.81
C GLU A 584 31.73 11.59 -3.45
N ARG A 585 30.95 10.51 -3.42
CA ARG A 585 31.46 9.14 -3.30
C ARG A 585 31.07 8.32 -4.51
N ALA A 586 31.92 7.37 -4.87
CA ALA A 586 31.71 6.55 -6.04
C ALA A 586 32.33 5.15 -5.93
N LEU A 587 31.77 4.22 -6.70
CA LEU A 587 32.43 2.96 -7.03
C LEU A 587 32.92 3.04 -8.48
N MET A 588 34.22 2.87 -8.67
CA MET A 588 34.86 2.81 -10.00
C MET A 588 35.13 1.37 -10.38
N LEU A 589 34.78 1.02 -11.61
CA LEU A 589 34.93 -0.31 -12.18
C LEU A 589 36.20 -0.38 -13.02
N ARG A 590 37.16 -1.24 -12.63
CA ARG A 590 38.41 -1.46 -13.37
C ARG A 590 38.35 -2.71 -14.21
N TYR A 591 38.80 -2.60 -15.46
CA TYR A 591 38.77 -3.70 -16.42
C TYR A 591 40.17 -4.10 -16.86
N HIS A 592 40.35 -5.39 -17.14
CA HIS A 592 41.50 -5.96 -17.80
C HIS A 592 41.01 -7.00 -18.81
N ASN A 593 41.44 -6.91 -20.07
CA ASN A 593 40.98 -7.79 -21.17
C ASN A 593 39.46 -7.96 -21.20
N ASP A 594 38.72 -6.85 -21.13
CA ASP A 594 37.25 -6.78 -21.19
C ASP A 594 36.51 -7.44 -20.02
N ARG A 595 37.22 -7.93 -19.01
CA ARG A 595 36.67 -8.43 -17.74
C ARG A 595 36.85 -7.42 -16.63
N LEU A 596 35.88 -7.35 -15.72
CA LEU A 596 35.98 -6.55 -14.51
C LEU A 596 36.98 -7.21 -13.56
N CYS A 597 38.11 -6.55 -13.29
CA CYS A 597 39.15 -7.09 -12.42
C CYS A 597 39.11 -6.52 -10.99
N ALA A 598 38.45 -5.38 -10.77
CA ALA A 598 38.29 -4.81 -9.44
C ALA A 598 37.21 -3.74 -9.36
N VAL A 599 36.73 -3.49 -8.14
CA VAL A 599 35.89 -2.34 -7.79
C VAL A 599 36.61 -1.49 -6.75
N ASP A 600 36.83 -0.23 -7.08
CA ASP A 600 37.49 0.74 -6.22
C ASP A 600 36.48 1.69 -5.59
N TYR A 601 36.60 1.92 -4.28
CA TYR A 601 35.85 2.94 -3.58
C TYR A 601 36.57 4.28 -3.69
N GLN A 602 35.90 5.31 -4.20
CA GLN A 602 36.48 6.63 -4.46
C GLN A 602 35.73 7.75 -3.71
N TYR A 603 36.47 8.82 -3.41
CA TYR A 603 35.91 10.09 -2.96
C TYR A 603 36.37 11.22 -3.90
N TYR A 604 35.60 12.31 -3.94
CA TYR A 604 35.95 13.51 -4.72
C TYR A 604 36.86 14.43 -3.89
N ASP A 605 38.03 14.77 -4.42
CA ASP A 605 39.01 15.63 -3.76
C ASP A 605 38.92 17.07 -4.28
N HIS A 606 38.35 17.97 -3.47
CA HIS A 606 38.23 19.40 -3.77
C HIS A 606 39.54 20.18 -3.69
N SER A 607 40.58 19.62 -3.06
CA SER A 607 41.83 20.34 -2.84
C SER A 607 42.73 20.42 -4.08
N ARG A 608 42.38 19.71 -5.17
CA ARG A 608 43.18 19.70 -6.41
C ARG A 608 42.82 20.86 -7.35
N GLU A 609 43.75 21.81 -7.51
CA GLU A 609 43.79 22.76 -8.63
C GLU A 609 44.05 22.00 -9.94
N PHE A 610 43.09 22.00 -10.88
CA PHE A 610 42.97 20.87 -11.78
C PHE A 610 43.05 21.15 -13.27
N ILE A 611 42.45 22.23 -13.79
CA ILE A 611 42.32 22.39 -15.25
C ILE A 611 43.69 22.69 -15.87
N GLU A 612 44.40 23.71 -15.37
CA GLU A 612 45.73 24.08 -15.90
C GLU A 612 46.80 23.01 -15.61
N ARG A 613 46.77 22.41 -14.42
CA ARG A 613 47.71 21.33 -14.06
C ARG A 613 47.45 20.03 -14.80
N SER A 614 46.19 19.67 -15.11
CA SER A 614 45.87 18.45 -15.85
C SER A 614 46.36 18.51 -17.29
N ASP A 615 46.23 19.65 -17.96
CA ASP A 615 46.69 19.78 -19.36
C ASP A 615 48.22 19.80 -19.44
N GLU A 616 48.91 20.50 -18.52
CA GLU A 616 50.37 20.41 -18.40
C GLU A 616 50.85 19.01 -18.00
N HIS A 617 50.17 18.36 -17.05
CA HIS A 617 50.51 17.02 -16.59
C HIS A 617 50.27 15.99 -17.70
N TYR A 618 49.18 16.09 -18.45
CA TYR A 618 48.89 15.27 -19.62
C TYR A 618 49.88 15.52 -20.76
N ALA A 619 50.28 16.78 -20.99
CA ALA A 619 51.30 17.11 -21.96
C ALA A 619 52.65 16.43 -21.63
N ARG A 620 53.02 16.34 -20.34
CA ARG A 620 54.26 15.71 -19.86
C ARG A 620 54.18 14.19 -19.69
N HIS A 621 53.06 13.66 -19.22
CA HIS A 621 52.95 12.27 -18.73
C HIS A 621 51.90 11.44 -19.49
N ARG A 622 51.13 12.05 -20.39
CA ARG A 622 50.01 11.42 -21.10
C ARG A 622 48.94 10.80 -20.19
N VAL A 623 48.88 11.27 -18.94
CA VAL A 623 47.87 10.91 -17.95
C VAL A 623 47.15 12.20 -17.56
N ARG A 624 45.81 12.21 -17.59
CA ARG A 624 45.03 13.31 -17.01
C ARG A 624 44.93 13.05 -15.52
N LEU A 625 45.13 14.10 -14.72
CA LEU A 625 44.76 14.01 -13.31
C LEU A 625 43.24 13.73 -13.27
N GLU A 626 42.76 12.97 -12.27
CA GLU A 626 41.34 12.80 -11.92
C GLU A 626 41.09 13.42 -10.53
N ARG A 627 39.96 14.13 -10.33
CA ARG A 627 39.56 14.65 -9.00
C ARG A 627 39.05 13.54 -8.10
N TRP A 628 38.59 12.45 -8.69
CA TRP A 628 38.28 11.21 -7.99
C TRP A 628 39.56 10.54 -7.51
N THR A 629 39.63 10.28 -6.21
CA THR A 629 40.76 9.59 -5.58
C THR A 629 40.28 8.27 -4.99
N THR A 630 40.97 7.18 -5.33
CA THR A 630 40.69 5.86 -4.75
C THR A 630 41.10 5.83 -3.29
N LEU A 631 40.14 5.53 -2.41
CA LEU A 631 40.36 5.33 -0.99
C LEU A 631 40.88 3.93 -0.71
N HIS A 632 40.25 2.91 -1.31
CA HIS A 632 40.70 1.52 -1.27
C HIS A 632 40.05 0.72 -2.42
N THR A 633 40.62 -0.44 -2.73
CA THR A 633 39.97 -1.44 -3.59
C THR A 633 39.07 -2.32 -2.71
N ALA A 634 37.76 -2.30 -2.98
CA ALA A 634 36.77 -3.02 -2.18
C ALA A 634 36.79 -4.53 -2.49
N VAL A 635 36.99 -4.90 -3.75
CA VAL A 635 37.08 -6.29 -4.20
C VAL A 635 37.94 -6.41 -5.44
N THR A 636 38.62 -7.55 -5.57
CA THR A 636 39.38 -7.93 -6.78
C THR A 636 38.90 -9.28 -7.31
N TYR A 637 38.93 -9.43 -8.63
CA TYR A 637 38.44 -10.61 -9.34
C TYR A 637 39.53 -11.22 -10.21
N THR A 638 39.58 -12.56 -10.25
CA THR A 638 40.55 -13.32 -11.03
C THR A 638 39.84 -14.33 -11.93
N TYR A 639 40.40 -14.54 -13.13
CA TYR A 639 39.80 -15.34 -14.19
C TYR A 639 40.79 -16.36 -14.72
N ASN A 640 40.29 -17.50 -15.21
CA ASN A 640 41.08 -18.42 -16.01
C ASN A 640 41.05 -18.04 -17.51
N ASP A 641 41.80 -18.77 -18.34
CA ASP A 641 41.88 -18.53 -19.79
C ASP A 641 40.54 -18.73 -20.52
N ALA A 642 39.63 -19.52 -19.94
CA ALA A 642 38.26 -19.68 -20.43
C ALA A 642 37.33 -18.52 -20.04
N GLY A 643 37.83 -17.51 -19.31
CA GLY A 643 37.06 -16.35 -18.87
C GLY A 643 36.05 -16.64 -17.76
N GLN A 644 36.22 -17.73 -17.02
CA GLN A 644 35.43 -18.06 -15.83
C GLN A 644 36.01 -17.34 -14.60
N LEU A 645 35.15 -16.80 -13.73
CA LEU A 645 35.56 -16.15 -12.48
C LEU A 645 36.02 -17.21 -11.47
N ILE A 646 37.33 -17.33 -11.24
CA ILE A 646 37.91 -18.36 -10.36
C ILE A 646 38.27 -17.86 -8.97
N GLY A 647 38.24 -16.55 -8.75
CA GLY A 647 38.51 -15.99 -7.43
C GLY A 647 37.96 -14.58 -7.23
N ALA A 648 37.44 -14.32 -6.03
CA ALA A 648 37.02 -12.99 -5.57
C ALA A 648 37.61 -12.71 -4.19
N ALA A 649 38.42 -11.66 -4.07
CA ALA A 649 39.17 -11.35 -2.85
C ALA A 649 38.77 -9.98 -2.28
N ASN A 650 38.51 -9.95 -0.98
CA ASN A 650 38.22 -8.72 -0.23
C ASN A 650 39.50 -7.88 0.01
N PRO A 651 39.44 -6.72 0.69
CA PRO A 651 40.61 -5.87 0.90
C PRO A 651 41.73 -6.52 1.75
N LEU A 652 41.40 -7.55 2.52
CA LEU A 652 42.36 -8.35 3.32
C LEU A 652 42.90 -9.57 2.56
N GLN A 653 42.58 -9.72 1.28
CA GLN A 653 42.92 -10.89 0.44
C GLN A 653 42.28 -12.20 0.92
N GLU A 654 41.26 -12.14 1.77
CA GLU A 654 40.41 -13.29 2.07
C GLU A 654 39.63 -13.60 0.78
N THR A 655 39.92 -14.75 0.16
CA THR A 655 39.53 -15.07 -1.22
C THR A 655 38.54 -16.23 -1.27
N GLU A 656 37.41 -16.05 -1.95
CA GLU A 656 36.57 -17.18 -2.38
C GLU A 656 37.06 -17.72 -3.72
N HIS A 657 37.07 -19.04 -3.89
CA HIS A 657 37.48 -19.72 -5.12
C HIS A 657 36.31 -20.47 -5.76
N TYR A 658 36.34 -20.57 -7.10
CA TYR A 658 35.31 -21.26 -7.88
C TYR A 658 35.93 -22.19 -8.91
N ARG A 659 35.29 -23.34 -9.11
CA ARG A 659 35.60 -24.28 -10.21
C ARG A 659 34.34 -24.54 -11.01
N TYR A 660 34.51 -24.72 -12.31
CA TYR A 660 33.44 -24.95 -13.26
C TYR A 660 33.76 -26.18 -14.12
N ASP A 661 32.75 -26.64 -14.86
CA ASP A 661 32.97 -27.53 -15.99
C ASP A 661 33.28 -26.75 -17.29
N ALA A 662 33.31 -27.47 -18.42
CA ALA A 662 33.57 -26.89 -19.73
C ALA A 662 32.41 -26.00 -20.26
N ASP A 663 31.20 -26.20 -19.76
CA ASP A 663 29.99 -25.44 -20.13
C ASP A 663 29.75 -24.26 -19.16
N HIS A 664 30.75 -23.93 -18.33
CA HIS A 664 30.76 -22.85 -17.35
C HIS A 664 29.78 -23.03 -16.17
N VAL A 665 29.31 -24.25 -15.92
CA VAL A 665 28.45 -24.57 -14.78
C VAL A 665 29.33 -24.79 -13.54
N ILE A 666 29.01 -24.09 -12.45
CA ILE A 666 29.75 -24.16 -11.18
C ILE A 666 29.74 -25.58 -10.60
N GLN A 667 30.91 -26.11 -10.27
CA GLN A 667 31.10 -27.44 -9.68
C GLN A 667 31.57 -27.36 -8.24
N GLU A 668 32.23 -26.25 -7.88
CA GLU A 668 32.85 -26.07 -6.57
C GLU A 668 32.92 -24.59 -6.21
N ARG A 669 32.65 -24.30 -4.94
CA ARG A 669 32.84 -22.99 -4.31
C ARG A 669 33.53 -23.20 -2.99
N GLN A 670 34.72 -22.64 -2.85
CA GLN A 670 35.45 -22.62 -1.59
C GLN A 670 35.41 -21.21 -1.01
N LEU A 671 34.88 -21.08 0.21
CA LEU A 671 34.93 -19.84 0.98
C LEU A 671 36.37 -19.59 1.47
N ALA A 672 36.68 -18.34 1.77
CA ALA A 672 38.02 -17.94 2.25
C ALA A 672 38.48 -18.66 3.53
N GLY A 673 37.56 -19.18 4.35
CA GLY A 673 37.89 -20.01 5.52
C GLY A 673 38.06 -21.52 5.24
N GLY A 674 37.93 -21.95 3.99
CA GLY A 674 38.15 -23.34 3.54
C GLY A 674 36.91 -24.24 3.49
N ALA A 675 35.74 -23.73 3.86
CA ALA A 675 34.46 -24.41 3.64
C ALA A 675 34.22 -24.51 2.14
N THR A 676 34.04 -25.73 1.64
CA THR A 676 33.84 -26.00 0.22
C THR A 676 32.49 -26.65 0.00
N PHE A 677 31.77 -26.10 -0.97
CA PHE A 677 30.48 -26.57 -1.46
C PHE A 677 30.67 -27.17 -2.84
N TYR A 678 29.93 -28.24 -3.12
CA TYR A 678 30.00 -29.01 -4.36
C TYR A 678 28.61 -29.28 -4.90
N TRP A 679 28.49 -29.24 -6.22
CA TRP A 679 27.25 -29.52 -6.92
C TRP A 679 27.44 -30.68 -7.89
N GLU A 680 26.36 -31.44 -8.07
CA GLU A 680 26.20 -32.40 -9.17
C GLU A 680 24.98 -31.98 -9.97
N TRP A 681 25.10 -32.02 -11.29
CA TRP A 681 24.12 -31.47 -12.22
C TRP A 681 23.58 -32.54 -13.14
N GLN A 682 22.27 -32.50 -13.36
CA GLN A 682 21.59 -33.14 -14.47
C GLN A 682 21.61 -32.15 -15.65
N HIS A 683 21.88 -32.65 -16.87
CA HIS A 683 22.05 -31.85 -18.09
C HIS A 683 23.33 -30.99 -18.12
N ARG A 684 23.42 -30.06 -19.07
CA ARG A 684 24.60 -29.23 -19.37
C ARG A 684 24.21 -27.80 -19.74
N GLY A 685 25.15 -26.88 -19.66
CA GLY A 685 24.94 -25.47 -20.02
C GLY A 685 23.77 -24.85 -19.24
N LYS A 686 22.99 -23.98 -19.90
CA LYS A 686 21.86 -23.28 -19.25
C LYS A 686 20.72 -24.20 -18.79
N GLN A 687 20.68 -25.45 -19.26
CA GLN A 687 19.67 -26.45 -18.89
C GLN A 687 20.03 -27.23 -17.64
N SER A 688 21.19 -26.95 -17.03
CA SER A 688 21.69 -27.69 -15.87
C SER A 688 20.79 -27.53 -14.66
N ARG A 689 20.39 -28.66 -14.06
CA ARG A 689 19.51 -28.76 -12.89
C ARG A 689 20.24 -29.51 -11.77
N CYS A 690 20.36 -28.92 -10.58
CA CYS A 690 21.12 -29.53 -9.49
C CYS A 690 20.44 -30.80 -8.97
N ILE A 691 21.13 -31.93 -8.92
CA ILE A 691 20.63 -33.20 -8.37
C ILE A 691 21.28 -33.57 -7.04
N ARG A 692 22.37 -32.89 -6.68
CA ARG A 692 23.04 -33.08 -5.40
C ARG A 692 23.82 -31.82 -5.03
N HIS A 693 23.73 -31.43 -3.76
CA HIS A 693 24.50 -30.33 -3.19
C HIS A 693 25.06 -30.76 -1.83
N TRP A 694 26.37 -30.63 -1.61
CA TRP A 694 27.01 -31.05 -0.37
C TRP A 694 28.23 -30.20 -0.04
N ASN A 695 28.76 -30.36 1.18
CA ASN A 695 29.98 -29.67 1.61
C ASN A 695 31.04 -30.62 2.16
N ASN A 696 32.25 -30.09 2.41
CA ASN A 696 33.38 -30.83 2.98
C ASN A 696 33.30 -31.04 4.51
N PHE A 697 32.33 -30.44 5.20
CA PHE A 697 32.21 -30.49 6.67
C PHE A 697 30.98 -31.27 7.17
N GLY A 698 30.26 -31.95 6.26
CA GLY A 698 29.22 -32.94 6.58
C GLY A 698 27.90 -32.42 7.15
N GLN A 699 27.75 -31.11 7.36
CA GLN A 699 26.49 -30.54 7.89
C GLN A 699 25.43 -30.29 6.82
N MET A 700 25.78 -30.45 5.54
CA MET A 700 24.89 -30.21 4.42
C MET A 700 25.13 -31.26 3.36
N HIS A 701 24.09 -32.04 3.09
CA HIS A 701 24.05 -32.97 1.98
C HIS A 701 22.59 -33.19 1.59
N ALA A 702 22.20 -32.61 0.46
CA ALA A 702 20.88 -32.75 -0.13
C ALA A 702 20.98 -33.47 -1.49
N ARG A 703 19.99 -34.30 -1.79
CA ARG A 703 19.75 -34.84 -3.14
C ARG A 703 18.37 -34.41 -3.61
N TYR A 704 18.27 -34.08 -4.90
CA TYR A 704 17.06 -33.57 -5.51
C TYR A 704 16.56 -34.56 -6.55
N GLU A 705 15.33 -35.00 -6.40
CA GLU A 705 14.60 -35.75 -7.41
C GLU A 705 13.55 -34.85 -8.00
N TRP A 706 13.63 -34.67 -9.31
CA TRP A 706 12.78 -33.74 -10.03
C TRP A 706 11.81 -34.48 -10.94
N ASP A 707 10.60 -33.96 -11.06
CA ASP A 707 9.68 -34.36 -12.13
C ASP A 707 9.42 -33.22 -13.13
N ASP A 708 8.71 -33.58 -14.21
CA ASP A 708 8.29 -32.66 -15.27
C ASP A 708 6.99 -31.90 -14.91
N ALA A 709 6.37 -32.21 -13.76
CA ALA A 709 5.11 -31.65 -13.31
C ALA A 709 5.28 -30.46 -12.34
N GLY A 710 6.52 -30.03 -12.07
CA GLY A 710 6.81 -28.89 -11.19
C GLY A 710 7.09 -29.27 -9.73
N THR A 711 7.30 -30.56 -9.45
CA THR A 711 7.58 -31.06 -8.11
C THR A 711 9.06 -31.39 -7.94
N VAL A 712 9.57 -31.12 -6.75
CA VAL A 712 10.89 -31.59 -6.30
C VAL A 712 10.78 -32.31 -4.97
N THR A 713 11.41 -33.47 -4.90
CA THR A 713 11.64 -34.20 -3.65
C THR A 713 13.08 -34.00 -3.21
N VAL A 714 13.27 -33.42 -2.03
CA VAL A 714 14.58 -33.24 -1.38
C VAL A 714 14.80 -34.39 -0.41
N HIS A 715 15.88 -35.13 -0.58
CA HIS A 715 16.31 -36.19 0.33
C HIS A 715 17.49 -35.71 1.19
N HIS A 716 17.33 -35.84 2.50
CA HIS A 716 18.34 -35.47 3.50
C HIS A 716 19.24 -36.64 3.87
N GLN A 717 20.39 -36.33 4.47
CA GLN A 717 21.35 -37.35 4.90
C GLN A 717 20.80 -38.30 5.98
N ASP A 718 19.84 -37.83 6.79
CA ASP A 718 19.18 -38.64 7.83
C ASP A 718 18.07 -39.55 7.28
N GLY A 719 17.84 -39.52 5.96
CA GLY A 719 16.80 -40.30 5.28
C GLY A 719 15.41 -39.64 5.28
N SER A 720 15.27 -38.48 5.92
CA SER A 720 14.04 -37.69 5.84
C SER A 720 13.90 -37.03 4.45
N ARG A 721 12.66 -36.72 4.07
CA ARG A 721 12.34 -36.15 2.75
C ARG A 721 11.41 -34.95 2.85
N GLN A 722 11.59 -33.97 1.98
CA GLN A 722 10.67 -32.85 1.80
C GLN A 722 10.18 -32.80 0.36
N ILE A 723 8.96 -32.35 0.14
CA ILE A 723 8.37 -32.25 -1.20
C ILE A 723 7.91 -30.81 -1.40
N TYR A 724 8.26 -30.22 -2.53
CA TYR A 724 7.81 -28.89 -2.94
C TYR A 724 7.13 -29.00 -4.30
N GLU A 725 5.91 -28.49 -4.40
CA GLU A 725 5.11 -28.48 -5.61
C GLU A 725 4.89 -27.04 -6.05
N HIS A 726 5.10 -26.76 -7.34
CA HIS A 726 4.98 -25.42 -7.90
C HIS A 726 4.00 -25.40 -9.07
N ASP A 727 3.37 -24.25 -9.29
CA ASP A 727 2.53 -24.03 -10.46
C ASP A 727 3.36 -23.64 -11.71
N SER A 728 2.67 -23.48 -12.84
CA SER A 728 3.26 -23.07 -14.12
C SER A 728 3.88 -21.67 -14.11
N ASN A 729 3.67 -20.87 -13.05
CA ASN A 729 4.28 -19.55 -12.86
C ASN A 729 5.44 -19.59 -11.85
N ALA A 730 5.97 -20.77 -11.51
CA ALA A 730 7.06 -20.95 -10.54
C ALA A 730 6.72 -20.54 -9.10
N ARG A 731 5.43 -20.52 -8.73
CA ARG A 731 4.98 -20.21 -7.36
C ARG A 731 4.76 -21.50 -6.57
N LEU A 732 5.16 -21.52 -5.30
CA LEU A 732 5.01 -22.68 -4.40
C LEU A 732 3.54 -22.88 -4.01
N VAL A 733 2.93 -24.00 -4.41
CA VAL A 733 1.53 -24.34 -4.11
C VAL A 733 1.38 -25.38 -3.00
N SER A 734 2.37 -26.27 -2.82
CA SER A 734 2.40 -27.19 -1.67
C SER A 734 3.82 -27.43 -1.18
N GLN A 735 3.97 -27.54 0.14
CA GLN A 735 5.21 -27.96 0.80
C GLN A 735 4.87 -29.06 1.80
N THR A 736 5.52 -30.21 1.66
CA THR A 736 5.49 -31.28 2.67
C THR A 736 6.82 -31.31 3.41
N ASP A 737 6.76 -31.12 4.72
CA ASP A 737 7.90 -31.14 5.63
C ASP A 737 8.38 -32.57 5.94
N PRO A 738 9.58 -32.74 6.57
CA PRO A 738 10.15 -34.06 6.86
C PRO A 738 9.28 -34.98 7.71
N ASP A 739 8.43 -34.40 8.55
CA ASP A 739 7.48 -35.09 9.43
C ASP A 739 6.13 -35.40 8.75
N GLY A 740 5.97 -35.01 7.48
CA GLY A 740 4.74 -35.18 6.70
C GLY A 740 3.74 -34.03 6.85
N ALA A 741 4.06 -32.98 7.62
CA ALA A 741 3.23 -31.79 7.72
C ALA A 741 3.12 -31.10 6.35
N ASN A 742 1.91 -30.85 5.87
CA ASN A 742 1.66 -30.30 4.54
C ASN A 742 1.08 -28.89 4.62
N HIS A 743 1.75 -27.93 3.99
CA HIS A 743 1.30 -26.55 3.84
C HIS A 743 0.85 -26.33 2.40
N GLN A 744 -0.29 -25.66 2.19
CA GLN A 744 -0.82 -25.40 0.86
C GLN A 744 -1.08 -23.91 0.65
N LYS A 745 -0.85 -23.42 -0.57
CA LYS A 745 -1.04 -22.03 -0.98
C LYS A 745 -1.84 -21.97 -2.27
N THR A 746 -2.82 -21.07 -2.29
CA THR A 746 -3.65 -20.81 -3.49
C THR A 746 -3.45 -19.37 -3.93
N TYR A 747 -3.32 -19.16 -5.23
CA TYR A 747 -3.11 -17.85 -5.83
C TYR A 747 -4.17 -17.50 -6.86
N ASP A 748 -4.37 -16.21 -7.09
CA ASP A 748 -5.17 -15.72 -8.21
C ASP A 748 -4.35 -15.60 -9.52
N GLU A 749 -5.03 -15.17 -10.58
CA GLU A 749 -4.47 -14.95 -11.91
C GLU A 749 -3.41 -13.83 -11.95
N GLN A 750 -3.44 -12.89 -11.00
CA GLN A 750 -2.51 -11.77 -10.91
C GLN A 750 -1.26 -12.06 -10.06
N GLY A 751 -1.10 -13.28 -9.53
CA GLY A 751 0.09 -13.60 -8.72
C GLY A 751 -0.13 -13.61 -7.22
N ARG A 752 -1.30 -13.21 -6.73
CA ARG A 752 -1.51 -12.86 -5.31
C ARG A 752 -2.02 -14.06 -4.52
N LEU A 753 -1.53 -14.22 -3.29
CA LEU A 753 -1.91 -15.33 -2.40
C LEU A 753 -3.32 -15.08 -1.86
N ILE A 754 -4.31 -15.93 -2.17
CA ILE A 754 -5.71 -15.76 -1.71
C ILE A 754 -6.07 -16.68 -0.55
N ALA A 755 -5.34 -17.78 -0.36
CA ALA A 755 -5.51 -18.68 0.77
C ALA A 755 -4.21 -19.42 1.11
N GLU A 756 -4.00 -19.66 2.40
CA GLU A 756 -2.96 -20.54 2.94
C GLU A 756 -3.62 -21.53 3.91
N LYS A 757 -3.29 -22.81 3.76
CA LYS A 757 -3.77 -23.89 4.62
C LYS A 757 -2.58 -24.51 5.34
N ASP A 758 -2.67 -24.55 6.66
CA ASP A 758 -1.64 -25.15 7.50
C ASP A 758 -1.77 -26.68 7.56
N PRO A 759 -0.79 -27.39 8.16
CA PRO A 759 -0.81 -28.85 8.30
C PRO A 759 -1.96 -29.41 9.15
N LEU A 760 -2.59 -28.58 10.00
CA LEU A 760 -3.75 -28.96 10.81
C LEU A 760 -5.07 -28.74 10.06
N GLY A 761 -5.01 -28.20 8.83
CA GLY A 761 -6.16 -27.90 7.99
C GLY A 761 -6.78 -26.54 8.26
N ALA A 762 -6.17 -25.71 9.10
CA ALA A 762 -6.63 -24.36 9.37
C ALA A 762 -6.32 -23.45 8.16
N VAL A 763 -7.30 -22.65 7.73
CA VAL A 763 -7.19 -21.82 6.54
C VAL A 763 -7.13 -20.34 6.92
N THR A 764 -6.14 -19.64 6.39
CA THR A 764 -6.04 -18.18 6.38
C THR A 764 -6.40 -17.67 4.99
N GLU A 765 -7.35 -16.75 4.89
CA GLU A 765 -7.78 -16.14 3.63
C GLU A 765 -7.27 -14.71 3.48
N TYR A 766 -7.01 -14.31 2.24
CA TYR A 766 -6.54 -12.99 1.87
C TYR A 766 -7.44 -12.43 0.78
N GLN A 767 -7.90 -11.19 0.96
CA GLN A 767 -8.75 -10.49 0.00
C GLN A 767 -8.04 -9.27 -0.54
N TYR A 768 -8.23 -8.96 -1.81
CA TYR A 768 -7.60 -7.83 -2.48
C TYR A 768 -8.62 -6.96 -3.22
N ASN A 769 -8.30 -5.68 -3.37
CA ASN A 769 -9.04 -4.79 -4.25
C ASN A 769 -8.58 -4.91 -5.72
N GLU A 770 -9.27 -4.19 -6.61
CA GLU A 770 -8.95 -4.16 -8.05
C GLU A 770 -7.56 -3.60 -8.35
N SER A 771 -7.04 -2.70 -7.51
CA SER A 771 -5.70 -2.12 -7.66
C SER A 771 -4.57 -3.00 -7.12
N GLY A 772 -4.85 -4.19 -6.59
CA GLY A 772 -3.81 -5.11 -6.12
C GLY A 772 -3.56 -5.12 -4.59
N HIS A 773 -4.19 -4.24 -3.83
CA HIS A 773 -3.90 -4.06 -2.40
C HIS A 773 -4.72 -5.00 -1.51
N LEU A 774 -4.11 -5.52 -0.44
CA LEU A 774 -4.72 -6.47 0.50
C LEU A 774 -5.78 -5.76 1.36
N THR A 775 -7.05 -6.07 1.22
CA THR A 775 -8.15 -5.44 1.98
C THR A 775 -8.54 -6.20 3.24
N ALA A 776 -8.32 -7.51 3.29
CA ALA A 776 -8.61 -8.33 4.46
C ALA A 776 -7.65 -9.51 4.59
N LEU A 777 -7.26 -9.80 5.83
CA LEU A 777 -6.60 -11.02 6.27
C LEU A 777 -7.52 -11.70 7.29
N ILE A 778 -8.00 -12.89 6.96
CA ILE A 778 -8.99 -13.63 7.74
C ILE A 778 -8.31 -14.90 8.26
N PRO A 779 -7.86 -14.91 9.52
CA PRO A 779 -7.24 -16.08 10.12
C PRO A 779 -8.28 -17.15 10.52
N PRO A 780 -7.85 -18.39 10.82
CA PRO A 780 -8.75 -19.51 11.08
C PRO A 780 -9.50 -19.45 12.41
N GLU A 781 -8.98 -18.85 13.48
CA GLU A 781 -9.71 -18.82 14.78
C GLU A 781 -9.77 -17.42 15.40
N ASP A 782 -9.12 -16.47 14.73
CA ASP A 782 -8.83 -15.14 15.25
C ASP A 782 -9.71 -14.06 14.58
N GLU A 783 -9.78 -12.87 15.19
CA GLU A 783 -10.46 -11.74 14.58
C GLU A 783 -9.77 -11.32 13.26
N PRO A 784 -10.54 -11.13 12.16
CA PRO A 784 -10.01 -10.63 10.90
C PRO A 784 -9.36 -9.27 11.05
N THR A 785 -8.30 -9.06 10.27
CA THR A 785 -7.66 -7.75 10.12
C THR A 785 -8.00 -7.18 8.77
N TYR A 786 -8.41 -5.93 8.74
CA TYR A 786 -8.76 -5.23 7.51
C TYR A 786 -7.86 -4.04 7.29
N TYR A 787 -7.76 -3.63 6.03
CA TYR A 787 -6.88 -2.58 5.59
C TYR A 787 -7.59 -1.68 4.59
N SER A 788 -7.26 -0.40 4.65
CA SER A 788 -7.64 0.57 3.65
C SER A 788 -6.48 1.39 3.16
N TYR A 789 -6.67 1.94 1.96
CA TYR A 789 -5.59 2.55 1.21
C TYR A 789 -5.99 3.95 0.73
N LEU A 790 -5.03 4.86 0.78
CA LEU A 790 -5.06 6.18 0.15
C LEU A 790 -3.76 6.34 -0.64
N ASP A 791 -3.86 6.72 -1.92
CA ASP A 791 -2.70 6.84 -2.83
C ASP A 791 -1.77 5.61 -2.83
N GLY A 792 -2.35 4.41 -2.75
CA GLY A 792 -1.62 3.14 -2.76
C GLY A 792 -0.93 2.76 -1.45
N HIS A 793 -1.08 3.54 -0.39
CA HIS A 793 -0.52 3.25 0.93
C HIS A 793 -1.59 3.00 1.97
N VAL A 794 -1.29 2.14 2.96
CA VAL A 794 -2.22 1.86 4.06
C VAL A 794 -2.50 3.15 4.84
N ARG A 795 -3.78 3.53 4.92
CA ARG A 795 -4.32 4.65 5.71
C ARG A 795 -4.94 4.17 7.02
N LYS A 796 -5.64 3.04 7.01
CA LYS A 796 -6.31 2.49 8.19
C LYS A 796 -6.09 0.99 8.29
N ILE A 797 -5.90 0.52 9.52
CA ILE A 797 -5.93 -0.91 9.88
C ILE A 797 -6.94 -1.06 11.00
N TRP A 798 -7.74 -2.12 10.98
CA TRP A 798 -8.56 -2.44 12.13
C TRP A 798 -8.73 -3.95 12.34
N ARG A 799 -8.85 -4.32 13.61
CA ARG A 799 -9.06 -5.68 14.09
C ARG A 799 -10.00 -5.60 15.28
N GLY A 800 -11.24 -6.09 15.13
CA GLY A 800 -12.30 -5.88 16.10
C GLY A 800 -12.55 -4.38 16.35
N MET A 801 -12.43 -3.96 17.61
CA MET A 801 -12.55 -2.55 18.00
C MET A 801 -11.25 -1.75 17.90
N ALA A 802 -10.09 -2.41 17.75
CA ALA A 802 -8.81 -1.73 17.65
C ALA A 802 -8.63 -1.13 16.26
N GLN A 803 -8.28 0.16 16.20
CA GLN A 803 -8.11 0.90 14.94
C GLN A 803 -6.79 1.66 14.95
N TRP A 804 -6.03 1.55 13.86
CA TRP A 804 -4.82 2.34 13.63
C TRP A 804 -5.05 3.24 12.42
N TYR A 805 -4.61 4.50 12.52
CA TYR A 805 -4.67 5.46 11.43
C TYR A 805 -3.28 5.97 11.08
N TYR A 806 -3.03 6.12 9.79
CA TYR A 806 -1.77 6.58 9.23
C TYR A 806 -2.03 7.69 8.21
N GLU A 807 -1.34 8.81 8.40
CA GLU A 807 -1.21 9.84 7.38
C GLU A 807 0.22 9.79 6.84
N ARG A 808 0.37 10.10 5.55
CA ARG A 808 1.64 9.96 4.83
C ARG A 808 1.94 11.21 4.01
N ASN A 809 3.21 11.43 3.71
CA ASN A 809 3.65 12.43 2.73
C ASN A 809 3.49 11.88 1.29
N ALA A 810 3.80 12.72 0.29
CA ALA A 810 3.72 12.33 -1.12
C ALA A 810 4.71 11.24 -1.55
N GLN A 811 5.76 10.98 -0.75
CA GLN A 811 6.74 9.91 -0.97
C GLN A 811 6.31 8.57 -0.34
N GLY A 812 5.21 8.58 0.43
CA GLY A 812 4.65 7.40 1.07
C GLY A 812 5.10 7.17 2.52
N ASP A 813 5.90 8.05 3.13
CA ASP A 813 6.35 7.89 4.52
C ASP A 813 5.31 8.40 5.52
N ILE A 814 5.19 7.71 6.67
CA ILE A 814 4.21 8.03 7.72
C ILE A 814 4.58 9.38 8.36
N THR A 815 3.71 10.38 8.30
CA THR A 815 3.87 11.68 8.97
C THR A 815 3.09 11.75 10.28
N ARG A 816 2.00 10.98 10.40
CA ARG A 816 1.21 10.86 11.63
C ARG A 816 0.71 9.43 11.79
N GLN A 817 0.87 8.88 12.99
CA GLN A 817 0.33 7.59 13.39
C GLN A 817 -0.58 7.79 14.60
N THR A 818 -1.80 7.25 14.54
CA THR A 818 -2.73 7.18 15.66
C THR A 818 -2.94 5.72 16.06
N ASP A 819 -2.75 5.40 17.33
CA ASP A 819 -3.00 4.06 17.87
C ASP A 819 -4.49 3.86 18.27
N PRO A 820 -4.91 2.65 18.69
CA PRO A 820 -6.29 2.36 19.08
C PRO A 820 -6.80 3.16 20.27
N ASP A 821 -5.90 3.65 21.14
CA ASP A 821 -6.23 4.47 22.30
C ASP A 821 -6.34 5.96 21.94
N GLY A 822 -6.05 6.32 20.69
CA GLY A 822 -6.09 7.69 20.18
C GLY A 822 -4.79 8.48 20.40
N HIS A 823 -3.72 7.84 20.89
CA HIS A 823 -2.43 8.49 21.04
C HIS A 823 -1.78 8.73 19.68
N ILE A 824 -1.14 9.90 19.53
CA ILE A 824 -0.63 10.35 18.24
C ILE A 824 0.89 10.51 18.30
N THR A 825 1.60 9.83 17.40
CA THR A 825 3.01 10.07 17.12
C THR A 825 3.17 10.76 15.77
N ARG A 826 4.00 11.81 15.70
CA ARG A 826 4.27 12.56 14.46
C ARG A 826 5.71 12.42 14.03
N TYR A 827 5.93 12.41 12.72
CA TYR A 827 7.23 12.26 12.11
C TYR A 827 7.47 13.38 11.10
N THR A 828 8.65 13.99 11.18
CA THR A 828 9.12 14.98 10.20
C THR A 828 10.31 14.42 9.45
N TYR A 829 10.37 14.66 8.14
CA TYR A 829 11.41 14.16 7.25
C TYR A 829 12.17 15.32 6.61
N SER A 830 13.46 15.11 6.33
CA SER A 830 14.25 16.00 5.48
C SER A 830 13.83 15.85 4.00
N PRO A 831 14.22 16.78 3.11
CA PRO A 831 14.02 16.64 1.66
C PRO A 831 14.68 15.40 1.05
N GLN A 832 15.61 14.77 1.77
CA GLN A 832 16.31 13.54 1.39
C GLN A 832 15.65 12.26 1.95
N GLY A 833 14.53 12.39 2.68
CA GLY A 833 13.81 11.26 3.27
C GLY A 833 14.39 10.71 4.56
N LYS A 834 15.16 11.50 5.31
CA LYS A 834 15.65 11.10 6.65
C LYS A 834 14.75 11.69 7.73
N ILE A 835 14.35 10.89 8.72
CA ILE A 835 13.56 11.37 9.86
C ILE A 835 14.38 12.39 10.64
N THR A 836 13.86 13.61 10.82
CA THR A 836 14.52 14.69 11.58
C THR A 836 13.88 14.94 12.93
N LEU A 837 12.61 14.56 13.11
CA LEU A 837 11.88 14.71 14.35
C LEU A 837 10.86 13.58 14.51
N ILE A 838 10.78 13.02 15.72
CA ILE A 838 9.70 12.15 16.19
C ILE A 838 9.09 12.86 17.39
N GLN A 839 7.82 13.23 17.33
CA GLN A 839 7.08 13.81 18.45
C GLN A 839 6.10 12.77 19.00
N HIS A 840 6.23 12.49 20.29
CA HIS A 840 5.45 11.49 21.01
C HIS A 840 4.12 12.09 21.54
N PRO A 841 3.18 11.25 21.99
CA PRO A 841 1.87 11.71 22.48
C PRO A 841 1.92 12.64 23.69
N ASP A 842 3.01 12.59 24.48
CA ASP A 842 3.26 13.41 25.66
C ASP A 842 4.02 14.72 25.34
N ASP A 843 4.09 15.09 24.06
CA ASP A 843 4.87 16.21 23.49
C ASP A 843 6.40 16.12 23.67
N SER A 844 6.90 15.04 24.28
CA SER A 844 8.33 14.74 24.23
C SER A 844 8.75 14.43 22.79
N TYR A 845 10.01 14.69 22.44
CA TYR A 845 10.46 14.48 21.06
C TYR A 845 11.90 13.99 20.95
N HIS A 846 12.13 13.18 19.92
CA HIS A 846 13.45 12.74 19.49
C HIS A 846 13.84 13.50 18.23
N GLN A 847 14.87 14.33 18.30
CA GLN A 847 15.38 15.09 17.16
C GLN A 847 16.64 14.41 16.60
N LEU A 848 16.72 14.24 15.28
CA LEU A 848 17.83 13.59 14.60
C LEU A 848 18.48 14.53 13.59
N THR A 849 19.80 14.63 13.63
CA THR A 849 20.62 15.49 12.75
C THR A 849 21.47 14.63 11.84
N TRP A 850 21.40 14.91 10.54
CA TRP A 850 22.08 14.13 9.50
C TRP A 850 23.07 15.00 8.74
N ASN A 851 24.20 14.42 8.31
CA ASN A 851 25.07 15.06 7.34
C ASN A 851 24.60 14.83 5.89
N THR A 852 25.29 15.45 4.94
CA THR A 852 25.02 15.32 3.51
C THR A 852 25.17 13.88 2.99
N HIS A 853 25.99 13.05 3.62
CA HIS A 853 26.13 11.64 3.28
C HIS A 853 25.03 10.76 3.87
N GLY A 854 24.00 11.34 4.51
CA GLY A 854 22.89 10.60 5.10
C GLY A 854 23.26 9.85 6.39
N GLN A 855 24.32 10.27 7.07
CA GLN A 855 24.80 9.67 8.33
C GLN A 855 24.32 10.51 9.52
N LEU A 856 23.85 9.85 10.59
CA LEU A 856 23.36 10.51 11.81
C LEU A 856 24.53 11.13 12.57
N THR A 857 24.66 12.46 12.61
CA THR A 857 25.75 13.16 13.31
C THR A 857 25.39 13.62 14.71
N GLY A 858 24.10 13.66 15.03
CA GLY A 858 23.66 13.88 16.40
C GLY A 858 22.19 13.56 16.59
N GLU A 859 21.83 13.31 17.84
CA GLU A 859 20.45 13.12 18.26
C GLU A 859 20.19 13.80 19.60
N ARG A 860 18.98 14.31 19.78
CA ARG A 860 18.45 14.76 21.07
C ARG A 860 17.32 13.82 21.46
N LEU A 861 17.50 13.11 22.56
CA LEU A 861 16.51 12.15 23.08
C LEU A 861 15.32 12.87 23.72
N PRO A 862 14.18 12.17 23.94
CA PRO A 862 13.00 12.73 24.58
C PRO A 862 13.24 13.35 25.98
N ASP A 863 14.23 12.84 26.72
CA ASP A 863 14.67 13.40 28.01
C ASP A 863 15.51 14.68 27.90
N GLY A 864 15.75 15.16 26.68
CA GLY A 864 16.52 16.36 26.36
C GLY A 864 18.03 16.14 26.24
N THR A 865 18.55 14.95 26.56
CA THR A 865 19.97 14.62 26.45
C THR A 865 20.42 14.52 24.99
N GLN A 866 21.71 14.75 24.72
CA GLN A 866 22.24 14.81 23.35
C GLN A 866 23.42 13.86 23.15
N ARG A 867 23.45 13.19 21.99
CA ARG A 867 24.57 12.37 21.54
C ARG A 867 25.10 12.89 20.22
N HIS A 868 26.40 12.73 19.99
CA HIS A 868 27.04 13.08 18.72
C HIS A 868 27.85 11.92 18.15
N TYR A 869 27.93 11.87 16.83
CA TYR A 869 28.59 10.80 16.10
C TYR A 869 29.51 11.35 15.01
N ALA A 870 30.67 10.73 14.85
CA ALA A 870 31.58 10.97 13.74
C ALA A 870 31.84 9.69 12.96
N TYR A 871 32.17 9.83 11.67
CA TYR A 871 32.37 8.73 10.73
C TYR A 871 33.67 8.92 9.94
N ASP A 872 34.24 7.83 9.45
CA ASP A 872 35.33 7.88 8.47
C ASP A 872 34.83 8.08 7.04
N ALA A 873 35.76 8.14 6.07
CA ALA A 873 35.43 8.32 4.65
C ALA A 873 34.66 7.15 4.02
N GLN A 874 34.61 5.98 4.67
CA GLN A 874 33.79 4.82 4.27
C GLN A 874 32.43 4.81 4.98
N GLY A 875 32.16 5.82 5.81
CA GLY A 875 30.92 5.93 6.58
C GLY A 875 30.82 5.02 7.79
N ARG A 876 31.94 4.50 8.27
CA ARG A 876 31.98 3.70 9.51
C ARG A 876 32.14 4.62 10.70
N LYS A 877 31.36 4.40 11.75
CA LYS A 877 31.39 5.23 12.98
C LYS A 877 32.79 5.21 13.60
N THR A 878 33.40 6.37 13.81
CA THR A 878 34.74 6.51 14.42
C THR A 878 34.69 7.05 15.83
N THR A 879 33.67 7.85 16.16
CA THR A 879 33.48 8.44 17.48
C THR A 879 32.01 8.46 17.84
N GLN A 880 31.71 8.18 19.11
CA GLN A 880 30.42 8.41 19.75
C GLN A 880 30.65 9.23 21.00
N GLN A 881 29.95 10.35 21.11
CA GLN A 881 29.96 11.21 22.28
C GLN A 881 28.63 11.10 23.01
N GLU A 882 28.69 10.78 24.29
CA GLU A 882 27.53 10.71 25.19
C GLU A 882 27.15 12.10 25.74
N PRO A 883 25.97 12.26 26.36
CA PRO A 883 25.49 13.56 26.87
C PRO A 883 26.40 14.22 27.91
N ASP A 884 27.18 13.43 28.64
CA ASP A 884 28.17 13.92 29.62
C ASP A 884 29.49 14.38 28.97
N GLY A 885 29.57 14.35 27.63
CA GLY A 885 30.73 14.73 26.83
C GLY A 885 31.77 13.63 26.68
N THR A 886 31.60 12.48 27.34
CA THR A 886 32.54 11.35 27.23
C THR A 886 32.52 10.75 25.83
N GLN A 887 33.69 10.29 25.36
CA GLN A 887 33.86 9.80 24.00
C GLN A 887 34.31 8.34 23.97
N THR A 888 33.67 7.58 23.09
CA THR A 888 34.08 6.24 22.70
C THR A 888 34.58 6.29 21.26
N HIS A 889 35.79 5.78 21.02
CA HIS A 889 36.37 5.72 19.67
C HIS A 889 36.37 4.29 19.13
N TYR A 890 36.18 4.16 17.81
CA TYR A 890 36.06 2.90 17.10
C TYR A 890 37.13 2.82 16.00
N LYS A 891 37.76 1.66 15.85
CA LYS A 891 38.69 1.37 14.76
C LYS A 891 38.25 0.14 14.00
N TRP A 892 38.32 0.21 12.69
CA TRP A 892 37.88 -0.85 11.77
C TRP A 892 39.06 -1.41 11.00
N ASP A 893 39.04 -2.70 10.67
CA ASP A 893 39.99 -3.29 9.74
C ASP A 893 39.63 -2.95 8.28
N ALA A 894 40.46 -3.40 7.33
CA ALA A 894 40.24 -3.11 5.92
C ALA A 894 39.02 -3.84 5.31
N ALA A 895 38.54 -4.91 5.95
CA ALA A 895 37.31 -5.61 5.56
C ALA A 895 36.05 -5.03 6.23
N GLY A 896 36.17 -3.92 6.97
CA GLY A 896 35.04 -3.25 7.62
C GLY A 896 34.60 -3.89 8.95
N ARG A 897 35.43 -4.75 9.57
CA ARG A 897 35.13 -5.38 10.86
C ARG A 897 35.71 -4.55 12.02
N LEU A 898 35.03 -4.54 13.17
CA LEU A 898 35.43 -3.73 14.32
C LEU A 898 36.70 -4.30 14.99
N SER A 899 37.84 -3.67 14.76
CA SER A 899 39.13 -4.13 15.32
C SER A 899 39.37 -3.67 16.77
N GLN A 900 38.86 -2.50 17.16
CA GLN A 900 39.08 -1.94 18.50
C GLN A 900 38.02 -0.91 18.89
N ILE A 901 37.62 -0.93 20.16
CA ILE A 901 36.93 0.17 20.85
C ILE A 901 37.87 0.75 21.90
N THR A 902 37.92 2.08 21.99
CA THR A 902 38.54 2.82 23.10
C THR A 902 37.44 3.51 23.90
N LEU A 903 37.26 3.10 25.16
CA LEU A 903 36.25 3.61 26.08
C LEU A 903 36.64 4.97 26.68
N PRO A 904 35.67 5.70 27.28
CA PRO A 904 35.96 6.84 28.13
C PRO A 904 36.99 6.46 29.21
N GLY A 905 38.11 7.20 29.27
CA GLY A 905 39.24 6.88 30.16
C GLY A 905 40.38 6.08 29.51
N GLY A 906 40.33 5.83 28.20
CA GLY A 906 41.47 5.34 27.41
C GLY A 906 41.68 3.82 27.42
N LYS A 907 40.88 3.07 28.20
CA LYS A 907 40.89 1.61 28.16
C LYS A 907 40.39 1.10 26.82
N THR A 908 40.95 0.00 26.34
CA THR A 908 40.65 -0.52 25.01
C THR A 908 40.15 -1.95 25.07
N ARG A 909 39.13 -2.27 24.26
CA ARG A 909 38.76 -3.63 23.90
C ARG A 909 39.08 -3.86 22.43
N ALA A 910 39.65 -5.01 22.06
CA ALA A 910 40.06 -5.28 20.68
C ALA A 910 39.73 -6.70 20.23
N TRP A 911 39.49 -6.87 18.93
CA TRP A 911 39.14 -8.16 18.34
C TRP A 911 40.03 -8.48 17.14
N SER A 912 40.24 -9.78 16.93
CA SER A 912 40.79 -10.35 15.70
C SER A 912 39.80 -11.35 15.13
N TYR A 913 39.81 -11.54 13.82
CA TYR A 913 38.81 -12.32 13.10
C TYR A 913 39.45 -13.37 12.21
N ASN A 914 38.72 -14.45 11.94
CA ASN A 914 38.99 -15.35 10.83
C ASN A 914 38.26 -14.87 9.55
N ALA A 915 38.50 -15.54 8.43
CA ALA A 915 37.90 -15.20 7.14
C ALA A 915 36.37 -15.41 7.08
N TYR A 916 35.75 -16.06 8.06
CA TYR A 916 34.29 -16.13 8.22
C TYR A 916 33.72 -14.95 9.01
N GLY A 917 34.56 -13.98 9.39
CA GLY A 917 34.18 -12.85 10.24
C GLY A 917 33.90 -13.24 11.69
N LYS A 918 34.37 -14.41 12.16
CA LYS A 918 34.22 -14.86 13.55
C LYS A 918 35.44 -14.48 14.38
N VAL A 919 35.22 -14.11 15.64
CA VAL A 919 36.26 -13.57 16.55
C VAL A 919 37.24 -14.67 16.96
N THR A 920 38.50 -14.58 16.56
CA THR A 920 39.56 -15.53 16.96
C THR A 920 40.29 -15.10 18.22
N ALA A 921 40.27 -13.81 18.55
CA ALA A 921 40.81 -13.30 19.81
C ALA A 921 40.04 -12.05 20.25
N GLU A 922 39.80 -11.95 21.55
CA GLU A 922 39.27 -10.75 22.21
C GLU A 922 40.25 -10.33 23.30
N ARG A 923 40.65 -9.05 23.28
CA ARG A 923 41.41 -8.41 24.35
C ARG A 923 40.47 -7.50 25.14
N ASP A 924 40.29 -7.78 26.44
CA ASP A 924 39.44 -6.99 27.32
C ASP A 924 40.10 -5.66 27.76
N GLU A 925 39.36 -4.85 28.51
CA GLU A 925 39.80 -3.54 29.01
C GLU A 925 40.99 -3.59 29.98
N ARG A 926 41.29 -4.78 30.53
CA ARG A 926 42.43 -5.04 31.42
C ARG A 926 43.65 -5.56 30.65
N GLY A 927 43.52 -5.79 29.34
CA GLY A 927 44.57 -6.34 28.48
C GLY A 927 44.59 -7.87 28.46
N HIS A 928 43.64 -8.54 29.11
CA HIS A 928 43.53 -9.98 29.10
C HIS A 928 43.03 -10.48 27.74
N ILE A 929 43.63 -11.56 27.24
CA ILE A 929 43.30 -12.10 25.91
C ILE A 929 42.58 -13.43 26.08
N THR A 930 41.35 -13.50 25.55
CA THR A 930 40.63 -14.75 25.34
C THR A 930 40.76 -15.13 23.86
N ARG A 931 41.10 -16.38 23.56
CA ARG A 931 41.20 -16.88 22.18
C ARG A 931 40.11 -17.90 21.90
N TYR A 932 39.65 -17.92 20.66
CA TYR A 932 38.65 -18.86 20.18
C TYR A 932 39.23 -19.61 19.00
N GLU A 933 39.19 -20.93 19.11
CA GLU A 933 39.46 -21.83 18.00
C GLU A 933 38.14 -22.39 17.50
N TYR A 934 38.11 -22.66 16.20
CA TYR A 934 36.92 -23.10 15.49
C TYR A 934 37.15 -24.51 14.98
N ALA A 935 36.08 -25.30 14.88
CA ALA A 935 36.13 -26.57 14.20
C ALA A 935 36.53 -26.37 12.73
N ASP A 936 37.28 -27.31 12.17
CA ASP A 936 37.81 -27.20 10.80
C ASP A 936 36.71 -26.84 9.81
N HIS A 937 36.95 -25.78 9.04
CA HIS A 937 36.04 -25.28 8.00
C HIS A 937 34.64 -24.88 8.47
N LEU A 938 34.45 -24.69 9.78
CA LEU A 938 33.19 -24.36 10.41
C LEU A 938 33.27 -23.05 11.19
N HIS A 939 32.10 -22.45 11.44
CA HIS A 939 31.96 -21.27 12.29
C HIS A 939 31.71 -21.62 13.76
N LEU A 940 31.72 -22.91 14.11
CA LEU A 940 31.47 -23.42 15.45
C LEU A 940 32.75 -23.39 16.28
N VAL A 941 32.68 -22.79 17.47
CA VAL A 941 33.81 -22.73 18.40
C VAL A 941 34.10 -24.16 18.89
N SER A 942 35.32 -24.64 18.65
CA SER A 942 35.80 -25.94 19.13
C SER A 942 36.50 -25.82 20.49
N ARG A 943 37.11 -24.67 20.78
CA ARG A 943 37.82 -24.41 22.03
C ARG A 943 37.86 -22.93 22.37
N ARG A 944 37.60 -22.60 23.63
CA ARG A 944 37.87 -21.26 24.19
C ARG A 944 39.06 -21.34 25.13
N ILE A 945 40.07 -20.51 24.89
CA ILE A 945 41.26 -20.39 25.74
C ILE A 945 41.14 -19.08 26.53
N ASN A 946 40.94 -19.19 27.83
CA ASN A 946 40.83 -18.05 28.74
C ASN A 946 42.21 -17.40 29.00
N PRO A 947 42.24 -16.17 29.54
CA PRO A 947 43.50 -15.46 29.81
C PRO A 947 44.46 -16.17 30.76
N ASP A 948 43.94 -17.00 31.66
CA ASP A 948 44.71 -17.82 32.59
C ASP A 948 45.21 -19.14 31.98
N GLY A 949 44.91 -19.38 30.69
CA GLY A 949 45.25 -20.59 29.96
C GLY A 949 44.26 -21.75 30.13
N SER A 950 43.22 -21.59 30.96
CA SER A 950 42.15 -22.59 31.09
C SER A 950 41.37 -22.72 29.78
N GLN A 951 40.87 -23.93 29.52
CA GLN A 951 40.18 -24.28 28.26
C GLN A 951 38.75 -24.71 28.56
N LEU A 952 37.80 -24.24 27.75
CA LEU A 952 36.38 -24.59 27.77
C LEU A 952 35.93 -25.11 26.41
#